data_AF-A0A6L2Q693-F1
#
_entry.id   AF-A0A6L2Q693-F1
#
_cell.length_a   1.000
_cell.length_b   1.000
_cell.length_c   1.000
_cell.angle_alpha   90.00
_cell.angle_beta   90.00
_cell.angle_gamma   90.00
#
_symmetry.space_group_name_H-M   'P 1'
#
loop_
_entity.id
_entity.type
_entity.pdbx_description
1 polymer ?
#
loop_
_entity_poly.entity_id
_entity_poly.type
_entity_poly.pdbx_seq_one_letter_code
_entity_poly.pdbx_strand_id
1 'polypeptide(L)'
;MAKMNSAPITEKELSVEANFARRIGSSFTCRWLNVEWINIINAEEICQFLHTQFLTDIGDLSLMHNLLGSLLRDSTAIHLHDIQYTVVGNDEVEPSVLERSVFPGTTNNITSFSWHPTHENRLLTIAFSGTITDYVVFERITLNWSPSSHVVWTHGRRTLKVISEKNTVYNNLSDISVKLKRRALNDYGLKPELWQNGDLAEEEPLKNLWHWLYLSRSLVEDGSMQGVDSQLPGIRCVLKIDSNETEGSEMISKPWADLGKSVNTARIYRSEDREKALQLCGWKFDKESSLTSFLDRLESEGFYARAAAIAVFNMKLRKAIEILNRGAASRNRQQFPSNLNIVAMALSGFSDDRSSMWRELCLASRSQLSEPYLRAAFAFLTAETDNYESVLNESGVAVEDRVAFACTFLSDAKLQEYLKQLTSRLTEEGDLAGILLTGTSSEGVQLLQRYLDVTGDVQSVSLLAIRVFPRELLLDSAVQAWITSYRILLDAWHLWHQRAHFDMLLSACSPNDKPPQQVFVSCSFCGKSISAQMQGIMRNRGAYARLGATSQKLKMSSCPQCRKPLPRCAICLVHMGTSSGLQDNNSTNSNGRSAAASNKIAEFSSWFTWCQSCRHGGHAAHMTHWFREHSECPVTSCTCRCLSLDAASKVTSIITHSVRMQQ
;
A
#
# COMPACT_ATOMS: atom_id res chain seq x y z
N MET A 1 -15.85 82.09 -22.09
CA MET A 1 -14.60 82.23 -21.29
C MET A 1 -14.48 80.91 -20.52
N ALA A 2 -13.55 80.00 -20.79
CA ALA A 2 -12.11 80.18 -20.85
C ALA A 2 -11.43 79.22 -21.86
N LYS A 3 -10.21 79.59 -22.20
CA LYS A 3 -9.28 79.11 -23.23
C LYS A 3 -9.15 77.58 -23.35
N MET A 4 -9.27 77.08 -24.59
CA MET A 4 -8.54 75.91 -25.07
C MET A 4 -7.04 76.22 -24.97
N ASN A 5 -6.35 75.58 -24.03
CA ASN A 5 -4.89 75.45 -24.07
C ASN A 5 -4.57 74.10 -24.72
N SER A 6 -4.02 74.14 -25.92
CA SER A 6 -3.34 73.01 -26.56
C SER A 6 -2.07 72.69 -25.75
N ALA A 7 -2.10 71.60 -24.98
CA ALA A 7 -0.90 70.99 -24.40
C ALA A 7 -0.20 70.12 -25.48
N PRO A 8 1.14 70.06 -25.50
CA PRO A 8 1.90 69.38 -26.54
C PRO A 8 1.73 67.85 -26.40
N ILE A 9 1.58 67.18 -27.54
CA ILE A 9 1.56 65.73 -27.65
C ILE A 9 2.95 65.21 -27.27
N THR A 10 3.09 64.73 -26.04
CA THR A 10 4.21 63.87 -25.62
C THR A 10 4.02 62.49 -26.28
N GLU A 11 5.08 61.95 -26.89
CA GLU A 11 5.09 60.63 -27.55
C GLU A 11 4.41 59.57 -26.66
N LYS A 12 3.32 59.00 -27.18
CA LYS A 12 2.66 57.84 -26.58
C LYS A 12 3.34 56.60 -27.14
N GLU A 13 4.00 55.81 -26.31
CA GLU A 13 4.30 54.42 -26.65
C GLU A 13 2.99 53.63 -26.62
N LEU A 14 2.69 52.98 -27.75
CA LEU A 14 1.46 52.23 -27.98
C LEU A 14 1.87 50.84 -28.43
N SER A 15 1.46 49.83 -27.67
CA SER A 15 1.48 48.43 -28.09
C SER A 15 0.05 47.98 -28.38
N VAL A 16 -0.13 47.24 -29.48
CA VAL A 16 -1.44 46.78 -29.95
C VAL A 16 -1.42 45.28 -30.16
N GLU A 17 -2.32 44.56 -29.49
CA GLU A 17 -2.48 43.12 -29.65
C GLU A 17 -3.20 42.78 -30.96
N ALA A 18 -2.67 41.80 -31.71
CA ALA A 18 -3.04 41.58 -33.10
C ALA A 18 -4.27 40.67 -33.36
N ASN A 19 -5.01 40.16 -32.36
CA ASN A 19 -6.13 39.23 -32.65
C ASN A 19 -7.38 39.30 -31.74
N PHE A 20 -8.55 39.25 -32.42
CA PHE A 20 -9.96 39.10 -32.02
C PHE A 20 -10.56 39.97 -30.90
N ALA A 21 -9.74 40.63 -30.10
CA ALA A 21 -10.12 41.59 -29.07
C ALA A 21 -9.01 42.65 -29.03
N ARG A 22 -9.20 43.82 -29.65
CA ARG A 22 -8.12 44.82 -29.76
C ARG A 22 -7.85 45.43 -28.38
N ARG A 23 -6.88 44.89 -27.66
CA ARG A 23 -6.34 45.49 -26.43
C ARG A 23 -5.22 46.46 -26.82
N ILE A 24 -5.20 47.62 -26.16
CA ILE A 24 -4.12 48.59 -26.30
C ILE A 24 -3.52 48.83 -24.91
N GLY A 25 -2.23 48.53 -24.77
CA GLY A 25 -1.42 49.04 -23.67
C GLY A 25 -0.94 50.44 -24.03
N SER A 26 -1.36 51.44 -23.26
CA SER A 26 -0.93 52.83 -23.45
C SER A 26 -0.32 53.39 -22.17
N SER A 27 0.75 54.17 -22.30
CA SER A 27 1.30 54.92 -21.18
C SER A 27 0.90 56.39 -21.26
N PHE A 28 0.36 56.92 -20.17
CA PHE A 28 0.08 58.36 -20.01
C PHE A 28 1.06 58.96 -19.01
N THR A 29 1.75 60.06 -19.38
CA THR A 29 2.78 60.75 -18.57
C THR A 29 4.01 59.89 -18.18
N CYS A 30 4.24 58.79 -18.89
CA CYS A 30 5.35 57.85 -18.71
C CYS A 30 5.40 57.13 -17.35
N ARG A 31 4.47 57.33 -16.38
CA ARG A 31 4.46 56.61 -15.09
C ARG A 31 3.27 55.68 -14.87
N TRP A 32 2.27 55.79 -15.74
CA TRP A 32 1.06 55.00 -15.69
C TRP A 32 1.06 54.03 -16.86
N LEU A 33 0.71 52.77 -16.61
CA LEU A 33 0.40 51.78 -17.64
C LEU A 33 -1.12 51.54 -17.60
N ASN A 34 -1.82 52.04 -18.61
CA ASN A 34 -3.25 51.82 -18.78
C ASN A 34 -3.48 50.73 -19.82
N VAL A 35 -4.25 49.71 -19.46
CA VAL A 35 -4.66 48.65 -20.38
C VAL A 35 -6.15 48.86 -20.69
N GLU A 36 -6.46 49.14 -21.95
CA GLU A 36 -7.80 49.45 -22.42
C GLU A 36 -8.30 48.41 -23.43
N TRP A 37 -9.60 48.10 -23.37
CA TRP A 37 -10.31 47.33 -24.39
C TRP A 37 -10.85 48.30 -25.43
N ILE A 38 -10.49 48.11 -26.70
CA ILE A 38 -11.08 48.89 -27.81
C ILE A 38 -11.91 47.94 -28.65
N ASN A 39 -13.23 48.02 -28.49
CA ASN A 39 -14.13 47.57 -29.55
C ASN A 39 -14.31 48.72 -30.54
N ILE A 40 -14.64 48.42 -31.80
CA ILE A 40 -14.67 49.37 -32.94
C ILE A 40 -15.47 50.68 -32.67
N ILE A 41 -16.25 50.74 -31.59
CA ILE A 41 -17.14 51.85 -31.24
C ILE A 41 -16.87 52.48 -29.85
N ASN A 42 -16.27 51.76 -28.87
CA ASN A 42 -16.03 52.27 -27.50
C ASN A 42 -14.69 51.77 -26.91
N ALA A 43 -14.05 52.60 -26.08
CA ALA A 43 -12.90 52.25 -25.25
C ALA A 43 -13.35 52.12 -23.78
N GLU A 44 -13.09 50.97 -23.16
CA GLU A 44 -13.33 50.72 -21.73
C GLU A 44 -12.00 50.40 -21.04
N GLU A 45 -11.73 51.09 -19.93
CA GLU A 45 -10.51 50.92 -19.14
C GLU A 45 -10.60 49.64 -18.30
N ILE A 46 -9.61 48.75 -18.42
CA ILE A 46 -9.61 47.43 -17.80
C ILE A 46 -8.86 47.48 -16.47
N CYS A 47 -7.63 48.00 -16.50
CA CYS A 47 -6.72 48.07 -15.36
C CYS A 47 -5.75 49.23 -15.54
N GLN A 48 -5.37 49.86 -14.43
CA GLN A 48 -4.36 50.91 -14.37
C GLN A 48 -3.26 50.52 -13.39
N PHE A 49 -2.00 50.48 -13.85
CA PHE A 49 -0.84 50.25 -13.00
C PHE A 49 -0.07 51.55 -12.81
N LEU A 50 0.19 51.90 -11.55
CA LEU A 50 1.07 53.01 -11.19
C LEU A 50 2.48 52.46 -10.96
N HIS A 51 3.44 52.92 -11.76
CA HIS A 51 4.84 52.54 -11.60
C HIS A 51 5.65 53.65 -10.92
N THR A 52 6.65 53.24 -10.13
CA THR A 52 7.51 54.17 -9.37
C THR A 52 8.50 54.92 -10.27
N GLN A 53 8.81 54.37 -11.45
CA GLN A 53 9.74 54.89 -12.44
C GLN A 53 9.06 55.03 -13.81
N PHE A 54 9.72 55.74 -14.73
CA PHE A 54 9.17 55.97 -16.06
C PHE A 54 9.19 54.69 -16.91
N LEU A 55 8.16 54.41 -17.69
CA LEU A 55 8.10 53.33 -18.67
C LEU A 55 8.92 53.71 -19.92
N THR A 56 9.71 52.76 -20.43
CA THR A 56 10.59 52.94 -21.59
C THR A 56 10.35 51.96 -22.73
N ASP A 57 9.64 50.87 -22.49
CA ASP A 57 9.24 49.92 -23.54
C ASP A 57 8.04 49.09 -23.06
N ILE A 58 7.14 48.75 -23.97
CA ILE A 58 5.98 47.89 -23.70
C ILE A 58 5.88 46.86 -24.82
N GLY A 59 5.85 45.58 -24.43
CA GLY A 59 5.89 44.46 -25.37
C GLY A 59 4.83 43.42 -25.05
N ASP A 60 3.86 43.28 -25.95
CA ASP A 60 2.89 42.20 -25.92
C ASP A 60 3.45 40.92 -26.54
N LEU A 61 3.18 39.79 -25.90
CA LEU A 61 3.47 38.49 -26.49
C LEU A 61 2.29 38.09 -27.39
N SER A 62 2.49 38.15 -28.71
CA SER A 62 1.45 37.79 -29.72
C SER A 62 0.92 36.35 -29.57
N LEU A 63 1.67 35.52 -28.82
CA LEU A 63 1.38 34.13 -28.51
C LEU A 63 0.91 33.89 -27.06
N MET A 64 0.65 34.90 -26.19
CA MET A 64 0.01 34.75 -24.86
C MET A 64 -0.98 35.91 -24.60
N HIS A 65 -2.30 35.64 -24.72
CA HIS A 65 -3.35 36.67 -24.81
C HIS A 65 -3.56 37.51 -23.53
N ASN A 66 -2.76 37.30 -22.50
CA ASN A 66 -2.92 37.88 -21.16
C ASN A 66 -1.58 38.33 -20.52
N LEU A 67 -0.43 38.16 -21.21
CA LEU A 67 0.88 38.50 -20.65
C LEU A 67 1.44 39.77 -21.29
N LEU A 68 1.50 40.85 -20.50
CA LEU A 68 2.04 42.14 -20.90
C LEU A 68 3.42 42.36 -20.27
N GLY A 69 4.43 42.62 -21.08
CA GLY A 69 5.75 43.04 -20.62
C GLY A 69 5.86 44.55 -20.56
N SER A 70 6.41 45.08 -19.47
CA SER A 70 6.79 46.49 -19.35
C SER A 70 8.23 46.62 -18.87
N LEU A 71 8.95 47.59 -19.43
CA LEU A 71 10.30 47.94 -19.04
C LEU A 71 10.30 49.33 -18.39
N LEU A 72 10.89 49.40 -17.20
CA LEU A 72 11.10 50.65 -16.49
C LEU A 72 12.47 51.26 -16.83
N ARG A 73 12.51 52.59 -16.83
CA ARG A 73 13.71 53.39 -17.04
C ARG A 73 14.76 53.04 -15.99
N ASP A 74 15.97 52.80 -16.48
CA ASP A 74 17.13 52.42 -15.65
C ASP A 74 16.95 51.09 -14.88
N SER A 75 16.03 50.23 -15.33
CA SER A 75 15.81 48.90 -14.75
C SER A 75 16.71 47.83 -15.38
N THR A 76 17.14 46.88 -14.56
CA THR A 76 17.78 45.63 -14.98
C THR A 76 16.78 44.47 -15.07
N ALA A 77 15.49 44.76 -14.87
CA ALA A 77 14.39 43.81 -14.84
C ALA A 77 13.27 44.19 -15.81
N ILE A 78 12.62 43.17 -16.37
CA ILE A 78 11.38 43.32 -17.14
C ILE A 78 10.23 42.91 -16.23
N HIS A 79 9.20 43.75 -16.12
CA HIS A 79 7.99 43.47 -15.36
C HIS A 79 6.96 42.83 -16.27
N LEU A 80 6.47 41.66 -15.87
CA LEU A 80 5.46 40.90 -16.57
C LEU A 80 4.15 40.96 -15.78
N HIS A 81 3.07 41.31 -16.46
CA HIS A 81 1.73 41.44 -15.91
C HIS A 81 0.86 40.37 -16.58
N ASP A 82 0.45 39.35 -15.82
CA ASP A 82 -0.47 38.31 -16.28
C ASP A 82 -1.90 38.67 -15.84
N ILE A 83 -2.73 39.05 -16.80
CA ILE A 83 -4.10 39.53 -16.57
C ILE A 83 -5.05 38.34 -16.72
N GLN A 84 -5.51 37.79 -15.59
CA GLN A 84 -6.40 36.64 -15.56
C GLN A 84 -7.86 37.10 -15.47
N TYR A 85 -8.65 36.68 -16.47
CA TYR A 85 -10.09 36.90 -16.50
C TYR A 85 -10.82 35.68 -15.96
N THR A 86 -11.60 35.87 -14.90
CA THR A 86 -12.56 34.88 -14.41
C THR A 86 -13.97 35.26 -14.84
N VAL A 87 -14.54 34.50 -15.78
CA VAL A 87 -15.97 34.63 -16.12
C VAL A 87 -16.73 33.61 -15.27
N VAL A 88 -17.55 34.09 -14.33
CA VAL A 88 -18.44 33.24 -13.52
C VAL A 88 -19.89 33.53 -13.92
N GLY A 89 -20.44 32.70 -14.81
CA GLY A 89 -21.79 32.91 -15.34
C GLY A 89 -21.84 34.08 -16.33
N ASN A 90 -22.77 35.02 -16.11
CA ASN A 90 -22.98 36.22 -16.95
C ASN A 90 -22.47 37.51 -16.31
N ASP A 91 -21.90 37.45 -15.10
CA ASP A 91 -21.39 38.64 -14.41
C ASP A 91 -19.91 38.84 -14.73
N GLU A 92 -19.57 40.04 -15.22
CA GLU A 92 -18.19 40.47 -15.43
C GLU A 92 -17.55 40.78 -14.08
N VAL A 93 -16.61 39.93 -13.65
CA VAL A 93 -15.81 40.13 -12.44
C VAL A 93 -14.55 40.92 -12.81
N GLU A 94 -14.14 41.83 -11.93
CA GLU A 94 -12.90 42.60 -12.07
C GLU A 94 -11.69 41.67 -12.31
N PRO A 95 -10.88 41.90 -13.36
CA PRO A 95 -9.78 40.99 -13.71
C PRO A 95 -8.70 40.98 -12.63
N SER A 96 -8.24 39.80 -12.27
CA SER A 96 -7.11 39.66 -11.34
C SER A 96 -5.79 39.75 -12.09
N VAL A 97 -4.88 40.61 -11.63
CA VAL A 97 -3.56 40.76 -12.26
C VAL A 97 -2.48 40.16 -11.37
N LEU A 98 -1.62 39.34 -11.96
CA LEU A 98 -0.44 38.80 -11.33
C LEU A 98 0.82 39.47 -11.89
N GLU A 99 1.52 40.22 -11.03
CA GLU A 99 2.78 40.86 -11.38
C GLU A 99 3.99 39.97 -11.04
N ARG A 100 4.98 39.94 -11.93
CA ARG A 100 6.28 39.31 -11.67
C ARG A 100 7.40 40.03 -12.40
N SER A 101 8.63 39.94 -11.91
CA SER A 101 9.80 40.54 -12.56
C SER A 101 10.76 39.45 -13.01
N VAL A 102 11.27 39.56 -14.23
CA VAL A 102 12.34 38.70 -14.75
C VAL A 102 13.63 39.49 -14.86
N PHE A 103 14.77 38.83 -14.62
CA PHE A 103 16.11 39.43 -14.64
C PHE A 103 16.96 38.73 -15.70
N PRO A 104 16.99 39.25 -16.95
CA PRO A 104 17.77 38.71 -18.05
C PRO A 104 19.29 38.88 -17.88
N GLY A 105 19.89 38.35 -16.81
CA GLY A 105 21.35 38.10 -16.66
C GLY A 105 22.33 39.27 -16.82
N THR A 106 21.89 40.48 -17.16
CA THR A 106 22.75 41.63 -17.43
C THR A 106 22.86 42.52 -16.21
N THR A 107 24.09 42.89 -15.81
CA THR A 107 24.33 43.87 -14.74
C THR A 107 24.00 45.31 -15.17
N ASN A 108 23.82 45.53 -16.47
CA ASN A 108 23.56 46.83 -17.07
C ASN A 108 22.06 47.00 -17.35
N ASN A 109 21.60 48.25 -17.34
CA ASN A 109 20.21 48.61 -17.61
C ASN A 109 19.77 48.11 -18.98
N ILE A 110 18.56 47.56 -19.04
CA ILE A 110 17.96 47.07 -20.28
C ILE A 110 17.42 48.29 -21.03
N THR A 111 17.67 48.37 -22.34
CA THR A 111 17.18 49.46 -23.19
C THR A 111 15.93 49.09 -23.97
N SER A 112 15.81 47.82 -24.38
CA SER A 112 14.61 47.30 -25.06
C SER A 112 14.56 45.78 -24.96
N PHE A 113 13.37 45.22 -25.14
CA PHE A 113 13.17 43.78 -25.24
C PHE A 113 12.18 43.42 -26.35
N SER A 114 12.30 42.21 -26.90
CA SER A 114 11.40 41.71 -27.93
C SER A 114 11.08 40.24 -27.70
N TRP A 115 9.80 39.89 -27.79
CA TRP A 115 9.35 38.51 -27.68
C TRP A 115 9.65 37.72 -28.97
N HIS A 116 9.99 36.44 -28.83
CA HIS A 116 10.20 35.58 -30.00
C HIS A 116 8.86 35.30 -30.72
N PRO A 117 8.76 35.50 -32.04
CA PRO A 117 7.48 35.41 -32.77
C PRO A 117 6.89 33.99 -32.83
N THR A 118 7.70 32.95 -32.59
CA THR A 118 7.27 31.54 -32.66
C THR A 118 7.49 30.73 -31.37
N HIS A 119 8.21 31.27 -30.38
CA HIS A 119 8.54 30.55 -29.14
C HIS A 119 7.90 31.28 -27.96
N GLU A 120 6.84 30.67 -27.39
CA GLU A 120 5.94 31.30 -26.41
C GLU A 120 6.62 31.80 -25.12
N ASN A 121 7.82 31.32 -24.80
CA ASN A 121 8.52 31.61 -23.54
C ASN A 121 9.92 32.20 -23.73
N ARG A 122 10.22 32.76 -24.90
CA ARG A 122 11.56 33.26 -25.21
C ARG A 122 11.50 34.74 -25.55
N LEU A 123 12.38 35.53 -24.94
CA LEU A 123 12.54 36.94 -25.24
C LEU A 123 14.01 37.27 -25.46
N LEU A 124 14.24 38.30 -26.24
CA LEU A 124 15.56 38.86 -26.51
C LEU A 124 15.64 40.24 -25.86
N THR A 125 16.66 40.47 -25.04
CA THR A 125 16.92 41.78 -24.44
C THR A 125 18.16 42.40 -25.03
N ILE A 126 18.19 43.73 -25.09
CA ILE A 126 19.39 44.50 -25.35
C ILE A 126 19.67 45.40 -24.14
N ALA A 127 20.91 45.32 -23.63
CA ALA A 127 21.38 46.19 -22.56
C ALA A 127 21.99 47.48 -23.13
N PHE A 128 22.09 48.52 -22.30
CA PHE A 128 22.72 49.79 -22.67
C PHE A 128 24.18 49.64 -23.13
N SER A 129 24.87 48.59 -22.69
CA SER A 129 26.21 48.24 -23.17
C SER A 129 26.26 47.66 -24.59
N GLY A 130 25.11 47.47 -25.24
CA GLY A 130 24.98 46.80 -26.54
C GLY A 130 24.97 45.28 -26.46
N THR A 131 24.95 44.70 -25.25
CA THR A 131 24.90 43.25 -25.06
C THR A 131 23.50 42.72 -25.35
N ILE A 132 23.39 41.76 -26.26
CA ILE A 132 22.13 41.07 -26.57
C ILE A 132 22.08 39.77 -25.77
N THR A 133 20.99 39.55 -25.03
CA THR A 133 20.78 38.34 -24.23
C THR A 133 19.50 37.63 -24.67
N ASP A 134 19.63 36.33 -24.90
CA ASP A 134 18.50 35.44 -25.14
C ASP A 134 18.05 34.83 -23.82
N TYR A 135 16.78 35.04 -23.45
CA TYR A 135 16.25 34.69 -22.15
C TYR A 135 14.96 33.85 -22.28
N VAL A 136 14.86 32.80 -21.46
CA VAL A 136 13.68 31.96 -21.37
C VAL A 136 12.87 32.31 -20.13
N VAL A 137 11.65 32.78 -20.33
CA VAL A 137 10.68 33.07 -19.28
C VAL A 137 10.01 31.77 -18.84
N PHE A 138 10.21 31.38 -17.58
CA PHE A 138 9.53 30.21 -17.02
C PHE A 138 8.11 30.58 -16.58
N GLU A 139 7.10 29.91 -17.12
CA GLU A 139 5.71 30.06 -16.67
C GLU A 139 5.47 29.36 -15.34
N ARG A 140 4.48 29.85 -14.59
CA ARG A 140 3.94 29.10 -13.45
C ARG A 140 3.12 27.96 -13.98
N ILE A 141 3.64 26.75 -13.85
CA ILE A 141 2.96 25.53 -14.26
C ILE A 141 1.96 25.14 -13.17
N THR A 142 0.69 24.97 -13.52
CA THR A 142 -0.27 24.33 -12.63
C THR A 142 -0.08 22.82 -12.71
N LEU A 143 0.22 22.23 -11.57
CA LEU A 143 0.42 20.79 -11.41
C LEU A 143 -0.84 20.20 -10.78
N ASN A 144 -1.33 19.11 -11.35
CA ASN A 144 -2.41 18.32 -10.76
C ASN A 144 -1.95 16.86 -10.65
N TRP A 145 -2.26 16.22 -9.52
CA TRP A 145 -1.88 14.84 -9.27
C TRP A 145 -3.13 13.99 -9.06
N SER A 146 -3.32 13.01 -9.94
CA SER A 146 -4.38 12.03 -9.81
C SER A 146 -4.03 10.96 -8.76
N PRO A 147 -5.03 10.43 -8.02
CA PRO A 147 -4.89 9.26 -7.16
C PRO A 147 -4.33 8.01 -7.88
N SER A 148 -4.44 7.98 -9.20
CA SER A 148 -3.91 6.90 -10.05
C SER A 148 -2.43 7.09 -10.45
N SER A 149 -1.68 7.93 -9.73
CA SER A 149 -0.26 8.22 -9.96
C SER A 149 0.02 8.90 -11.32
N HIS A 150 -0.91 9.77 -11.76
CA HIS A 150 -0.71 10.61 -12.95
C HIS A 150 -0.43 12.05 -12.51
N VAL A 151 0.73 12.57 -12.88
CA VAL A 151 1.05 13.99 -12.73
C VAL A 151 0.76 14.66 -14.06
N VAL A 152 -0.20 15.58 -14.05
CA VAL A 152 -0.66 16.31 -15.23
C VAL A 152 -0.33 17.78 -15.04
N TRP A 153 0.19 18.40 -16.09
CA TRP A 153 0.43 19.84 -16.08
C TRP A 153 0.22 20.47 -17.43
N THR A 154 -0.01 21.77 -17.42
CA THR A 154 -0.15 22.57 -18.63
C THR A 154 1.20 22.76 -19.31
N HIS A 155 1.26 22.50 -20.62
CA HIS A 155 2.41 22.78 -21.45
C HIS A 155 1.96 23.68 -22.61
N GLY A 156 2.22 24.98 -22.46
CA GLY A 156 1.65 25.99 -23.35
C GLY A 156 0.13 25.98 -23.32
N ARG A 157 -0.49 26.53 -24.37
CA ARG A 157 -1.94 26.83 -24.40
C ARG A 157 -2.86 25.64 -24.65
N ARG A 158 -2.40 24.62 -25.37
CA ARG A 158 -3.27 23.56 -25.93
C ARG A 158 -2.89 22.15 -25.53
N THR A 159 -1.76 21.97 -24.85
CA THR A 159 -1.27 20.64 -24.53
C THR A 159 -1.18 20.45 -23.03
N LEU A 160 -1.69 19.32 -22.57
CA LEU A 160 -1.42 18.81 -21.23
C LEU A 160 -0.30 17.79 -21.37
N LYS A 161 0.75 17.94 -20.57
CA LYS A 161 1.76 16.91 -20.40
C LYS A 161 1.35 16.03 -19.22
N VAL A 162 1.60 14.74 -19.38
CA VAL A 162 1.27 13.73 -18.38
C VAL A 162 2.48 12.84 -18.15
N ILE A 163 2.87 12.69 -16.89
CA ILE A 163 3.72 11.59 -16.44
C ILE A 163 2.83 10.60 -15.72
N SER A 164 2.96 9.33 -16.06
CA SER A 164 2.25 8.21 -15.42
C SER A 164 3.24 7.21 -14.86
N GLU A 165 2.74 6.27 -14.06
CA GLU A 165 3.48 5.10 -13.55
C GLU A 165 4.23 4.30 -14.63
N LYS A 166 3.83 4.42 -15.91
CA LYS A 166 4.48 3.72 -17.04
C LYS A 166 5.72 4.43 -17.57
N ASN A 167 5.95 5.68 -17.16
CA ASN A 167 7.08 6.46 -17.63
C ASN A 167 8.34 6.10 -16.83
N THR A 168 9.49 5.95 -17.51
CA THR A 168 10.77 5.62 -16.88
C THR A 168 11.17 6.62 -15.80
N VAL A 169 10.80 7.89 -15.97
CA VAL A 169 11.04 8.95 -14.99
C VAL A 169 10.34 8.67 -13.65
N TYR A 170 9.13 8.09 -13.70
CA TYR A 170 8.35 7.78 -12.50
C TYR A 170 8.89 6.55 -11.76
N ASN A 171 9.44 5.56 -12.49
CA ASN A 171 10.03 4.37 -11.88
C ASN A 171 11.19 4.70 -10.93
N ASN A 172 11.91 5.79 -11.18
CA ASN A 172 13.01 6.24 -10.33
C ASN A 172 12.54 6.86 -9.00
N LEU A 173 11.25 7.21 -8.86
CA LEU A 173 10.70 7.85 -7.65
C LEU A 173 10.35 6.83 -6.55
N SER A 174 10.26 5.53 -6.88
CA SER A 174 9.93 4.46 -5.93
C SER A 174 8.71 4.74 -5.05
N ASP A 175 7.65 5.30 -5.65
CA ASP A 175 6.43 5.70 -4.93
C ASP A 175 5.68 4.48 -4.34
N ILE A 176 5.41 4.54 -3.04
CA ILE A 176 4.71 3.49 -2.30
C ILE A 176 3.31 3.24 -2.87
N SER A 177 2.60 4.27 -3.35
CA SER A 177 1.23 4.14 -3.88
C SER A 177 1.15 3.17 -5.06
N VAL A 178 2.16 3.18 -5.94
CA VAL A 178 2.27 2.26 -7.08
C VAL A 178 2.50 0.84 -6.59
N LYS A 179 3.33 0.66 -5.56
CA LYS A 179 3.57 -0.64 -4.92
C LYS A 179 2.29 -1.19 -4.28
N LEU A 180 1.57 -0.37 -3.51
CA LEU A 180 0.32 -0.77 -2.86
C LEU A 180 -0.74 -1.20 -3.88
N LYS A 181 -0.89 -0.43 -4.96
CA LYS A 181 -1.82 -0.75 -6.05
C LYS A 181 -1.46 -2.06 -6.76
N ARG A 182 -0.17 -2.30 -7.04
CA ARG A 182 0.32 -3.55 -7.63
C ARG A 182 0.06 -4.75 -6.70
N ARG A 183 0.40 -4.62 -5.43
CA ARG A 183 0.11 -5.63 -4.39
C ARG A 183 -1.39 -5.93 -4.30
N ALA A 184 -2.24 -4.90 -4.33
CA ALA A 184 -3.69 -5.06 -4.29
C ALA A 184 -4.22 -5.85 -5.50
N LEU A 185 -3.73 -5.55 -6.71
CA LEU A 185 -4.09 -6.28 -7.94
C LEU A 185 -3.69 -7.76 -7.91
N ASN A 186 -2.66 -8.11 -7.14
CA ASN A 186 -2.20 -9.49 -6.94
C ASN A 186 -2.86 -10.19 -5.73
N ASP A 187 -3.87 -9.56 -5.12
CA ASP A 187 -4.58 -10.02 -3.92
C ASP A 187 -3.68 -10.16 -2.67
N TYR A 188 -2.69 -9.28 -2.50
CA TYR A 188 -1.87 -9.24 -1.29
C TYR A 188 -2.74 -9.11 -0.03
N GLY A 189 -2.44 -9.93 0.99
CA GLY A 189 -3.18 -10.06 2.25
C GLY A 189 -4.52 -10.79 2.14
N LEU A 190 -4.98 -11.13 0.93
CA LEU A 190 -6.26 -11.80 0.68
C LEU A 190 -6.10 -13.29 0.32
N LYS A 191 -4.86 -13.81 0.15
CA LYS A 191 -4.63 -15.23 -0.14
C LYS A 191 -4.95 -16.10 1.08
N PRO A 192 -5.62 -17.25 0.94
CA PRO A 192 -6.18 -18.00 2.06
C PRO A 192 -5.12 -18.32 3.14
N GLU A 193 -3.98 -18.84 2.70
CA GLU A 193 -2.84 -19.14 3.57
C GLU A 193 -2.04 -17.87 3.88
N LEU A 194 -1.68 -17.68 5.16
CA LEU A 194 -0.97 -16.47 5.62
C LEU A 194 0.41 -16.33 4.96
N TRP A 195 1.18 -17.42 4.87
CA TRP A 195 2.54 -17.41 4.31
C TRP A 195 2.59 -16.96 2.83
N GLN A 196 1.56 -17.28 2.03
CA GLN A 196 1.47 -16.89 0.62
C GLN A 196 1.44 -15.37 0.43
N ASN A 197 0.96 -14.63 1.43
CA ASN A 197 0.97 -13.17 1.38
C ASN A 197 2.39 -12.61 1.53
N GLY A 198 3.32 -13.36 2.13
CA GLY A 198 4.73 -12.99 2.25
C GLY A 198 5.43 -12.93 0.89
N ASP A 199 5.14 -13.86 -0.02
CA ASP A 199 5.73 -13.85 -1.37
C ASP A 199 5.27 -12.64 -2.21
N LEU A 200 4.10 -12.09 -1.88
CA LEU A 200 3.53 -10.90 -2.51
C LEU A 200 3.98 -9.59 -1.85
N ALA A 201 4.66 -9.66 -0.70
CA ALA A 201 5.09 -8.48 0.04
C ALA A 201 6.28 -7.76 -0.62
N GLU A 202 7.05 -8.42 -1.50
CA GLU A 202 8.28 -7.91 -2.15
C GLU A 202 9.44 -7.57 -1.18
N GLU A 203 9.17 -7.28 0.10
CA GLU A 203 10.12 -6.92 1.14
C GLU A 203 10.35 -8.06 2.14
N GLU A 204 11.60 -8.26 2.52
CA GLU A 204 12.01 -9.34 3.43
C GLU A 204 11.38 -9.24 4.83
N PRO A 205 11.30 -8.05 5.49
CA PRO A 205 10.67 -7.95 6.82
C PRO A 205 9.19 -8.35 6.82
N LEU A 206 8.42 -7.89 5.83
CA LEU A 206 7.00 -8.26 5.69
C LEU A 206 6.85 -9.73 5.34
N LYS A 207 7.72 -10.28 4.47
CA LYS A 207 7.73 -11.70 4.16
C LYS A 207 7.93 -12.53 5.43
N ASN A 208 8.95 -12.19 6.23
CA ASN A 208 9.24 -12.86 7.49
C ASN A 208 8.07 -12.76 8.47
N LEU A 209 7.42 -11.59 8.56
CA LEU A 209 6.23 -11.41 9.38
C LEU A 209 5.09 -12.35 8.97
N TRP A 210 4.75 -12.45 7.68
CA TRP A 210 3.69 -13.35 7.21
C TRP A 210 4.01 -14.83 7.47
N HIS A 211 5.27 -15.24 7.32
CA HIS A 211 5.72 -16.59 7.65
C HIS A 211 5.62 -16.85 9.16
N TRP A 212 6.05 -15.89 9.98
CA TRP A 212 5.95 -16.00 11.43
C TRP A 212 4.50 -16.09 11.89
N LEU A 213 3.59 -15.28 11.34
CA LEU A 213 2.16 -15.34 11.65
C LEU A 213 1.54 -16.69 11.31
N TYR A 214 1.95 -17.29 10.19
CA TYR A 214 1.55 -18.66 9.85
C TYR A 214 2.05 -19.68 10.87
N LEU A 215 3.33 -19.61 11.25
CA LEU A 215 3.93 -20.53 12.22
C LEU A 215 3.29 -20.39 13.60
N SER A 216 3.13 -19.16 14.10
CA SER A 216 2.51 -18.88 15.39
C SER A 216 1.07 -19.40 15.46
N ARG A 217 0.28 -19.19 14.39
CA ARG A 217 -1.07 -19.74 14.28
C ARG A 217 -1.08 -21.27 14.29
N SER A 218 -0.19 -21.92 13.53
CA SER A 218 -0.07 -23.37 13.51
C SER A 218 0.24 -23.93 14.91
N LEU A 219 1.16 -23.29 15.65
CA LEU A 219 1.53 -23.72 17.00
C LEU A 219 0.36 -23.64 18.00
N VAL A 220 -0.50 -22.61 17.86
CA VAL A 220 -1.71 -22.45 18.67
C VAL A 220 -2.76 -23.50 18.29
N GLU A 221 -2.99 -23.73 17.00
CA GLU A 221 -3.94 -24.74 16.49
C GLU A 221 -3.52 -26.17 16.84
N ASP A 222 -2.21 -26.46 16.87
CA ASP A 222 -1.64 -27.74 17.30
C ASP A 222 -1.67 -27.94 18.83
N GLY A 223 -2.13 -26.94 19.59
CA GLY A 223 -2.23 -27.00 21.04
C GLY A 223 -0.89 -26.95 21.77
N SER A 224 0.18 -26.50 21.10
CA SER A 224 1.51 -26.33 21.73
C SER A 224 1.57 -25.11 22.66
N MET A 225 0.65 -24.16 22.48
CA MET A 225 0.54 -22.90 23.23
C MET A 225 -0.60 -22.92 24.25
N GLN A 226 -0.74 -24.02 25.02
CA GLN A 226 -1.78 -24.12 26.06
C GLN A 226 -1.58 -23.08 27.17
N GLY A 227 -2.70 -22.51 27.62
CA GLY A 227 -2.75 -21.51 28.70
C GLY A 227 -2.55 -20.05 28.25
N VAL A 228 -2.60 -19.77 26.94
CA VAL A 228 -2.51 -18.40 26.41
C VAL A 228 -3.82 -18.03 25.71
N ASP A 229 -4.49 -16.98 26.18
CA ASP A 229 -5.81 -16.55 25.69
C ASP A 229 -5.76 -15.77 24.34
N SER A 230 -4.60 -15.75 23.68
CA SER A 230 -4.41 -15.07 22.39
C SER A 230 -4.28 -16.05 21.24
N GLN A 231 -4.93 -15.77 20.12
CA GLN A 231 -4.80 -16.56 18.88
C GLN A 231 -3.39 -16.47 18.28
N LEU A 232 -2.68 -15.37 18.53
CA LEU A 232 -1.34 -15.10 18.02
C LEU A 232 -0.50 -14.46 19.14
N PRO A 233 0.02 -15.27 20.07
CA PRO A 233 0.70 -14.77 21.25
C PRO A 233 2.10 -14.24 20.93
N GLY A 234 2.45 -13.09 21.53
CA GLY A 234 3.82 -12.58 21.55
C GLY A 234 4.62 -13.20 22.69
N ILE A 235 5.95 -13.15 22.59
CA ILE A 235 6.85 -13.72 23.60
C ILE A 235 6.66 -13.11 24.99
N ARG A 236 6.31 -11.80 25.09
CA ARG A 236 6.03 -11.14 26.37
C ARG A 236 4.82 -11.75 27.09
N CYS A 237 3.79 -12.10 26.32
CA CYS A 237 2.58 -12.75 26.81
C CYS A 237 2.87 -14.19 27.26
N VAL A 238 3.64 -14.95 26.47
CA VAL A 238 4.02 -16.33 26.79
C VAL A 238 4.87 -16.42 28.05
N LEU A 239 5.84 -15.51 28.21
CA LEU A 239 6.72 -15.45 29.38
C LEU A 239 6.07 -14.74 30.59
N LYS A 240 4.80 -14.32 30.48
CA LYS A 240 4.05 -13.65 31.55
C LYS A 240 4.79 -12.46 32.18
N ILE A 241 5.57 -11.72 31.38
CA ILE A 241 6.49 -10.67 31.88
C ILE A 241 5.75 -9.55 32.59
N ASP A 242 4.51 -9.28 32.17
CA ASP A 242 3.66 -8.24 32.72
C ASP A 242 2.68 -8.78 33.79
N SER A 243 2.73 -10.08 34.09
CA SER A 243 1.94 -10.72 35.14
C SER A 243 2.81 -10.97 36.38
N ASN A 244 2.24 -10.79 37.58
CA ASN A 244 2.97 -11.03 38.84
C ASN A 244 3.19 -12.52 39.16
N GLU A 245 2.72 -13.43 38.29
CA GLU A 245 2.85 -14.87 38.43
C GLU A 245 3.99 -15.38 37.54
N THR A 246 5.21 -15.40 38.08
CA THR A 246 6.35 -16.05 37.44
C THR A 246 6.71 -17.33 38.19
N GLU A 247 6.50 -18.48 37.55
CA GLU A 247 7.18 -19.70 37.96
C GLU A 247 8.67 -19.57 37.62
N GLY A 248 9.54 -19.77 38.61
CA GLY A 248 10.98 -19.58 38.42
C GLY A 248 11.57 -20.60 37.45
N SER A 249 12.49 -20.16 36.60
CA SER A 249 13.16 -21.06 35.65
C SER A 249 14.20 -21.96 36.33
N GLU A 250 14.26 -23.23 35.93
CA GLU A 250 15.32 -24.15 36.36
C GLU A 250 16.64 -23.81 35.67
N MET A 251 17.72 -23.66 36.45
CA MET A 251 19.07 -23.46 35.93
C MET A 251 19.79 -24.81 35.77
N ILE A 252 20.15 -25.15 34.53
CA ILE A 252 20.84 -26.39 34.18
C ILE A 252 22.26 -26.06 33.71
N SER A 253 23.23 -26.84 34.17
CA SER A 253 24.62 -26.75 33.71
C SER A 253 24.87 -27.78 32.62
N LYS A 254 25.01 -27.34 31.36
CA LYS A 254 25.19 -28.23 30.20
C LYS A 254 26.67 -28.36 29.83
N PRO A 255 27.25 -29.58 29.81
CA PRO A 255 28.65 -29.79 29.43
C PRO A 255 28.86 -29.63 27.93
N TRP A 256 30.05 -29.13 27.55
CA TRP A 256 30.46 -29.06 26.15
C TRP A 256 31.09 -30.39 25.72
N ALA A 257 30.27 -31.29 25.18
CA ALA A 257 30.70 -32.63 24.78
C ALA A 257 31.90 -32.62 23.80
N ASP A 258 31.97 -31.62 22.91
CA ASP A 258 32.97 -31.54 21.85
C ASP A 258 34.40 -31.25 22.34
N LEU A 259 34.55 -30.66 23.54
CA LEU A 259 35.83 -30.21 24.11
C LEU A 259 36.57 -31.30 24.91
N GLY A 260 36.02 -32.51 25.00
CA GLY A 260 36.73 -33.70 25.52
C GLY A 260 37.11 -33.68 27.01
N LYS A 261 36.87 -32.58 27.73
CA LYS A 261 37.04 -32.46 29.19
C LYS A 261 35.76 -31.88 29.79
N SER A 262 35.18 -32.59 30.75
CA SER A 262 33.93 -32.22 31.47
C SER A 262 34.05 -30.98 32.38
N VAL A 263 35.00 -30.09 32.10
CA VAL A 263 35.30 -28.90 32.92
C VAL A 263 34.48 -27.70 32.45
N ASN A 264 34.17 -27.63 31.15
CA ASN A 264 33.49 -26.47 30.57
C ASN A 264 31.99 -26.75 30.49
N THR A 265 31.24 -25.98 31.25
CA THR A 265 29.78 -26.05 31.30
C THR A 265 29.20 -24.67 31.02
N ALA A 266 28.08 -24.63 30.31
CA ALA A 266 27.31 -23.41 30.17
C ALA A 266 26.02 -23.50 30.97
N ARG A 267 25.67 -22.38 31.60
CA ARG A 267 24.41 -22.21 32.31
C ARG A 267 23.31 -21.93 31.29
N ILE A 268 22.30 -22.78 31.30
CA ILE A 268 21.08 -22.61 30.52
C ILE A 268 19.89 -22.55 31.48
N TYR A 269 18.85 -21.81 31.09
CA TYR A 269 17.62 -21.68 31.86
C TYR A 269 16.47 -22.35 31.12
N ARG A 270 15.66 -23.13 31.83
CA ARG A 270 14.50 -23.83 31.26
C ARG A 270 13.25 -23.63 32.10
N SER A 271 12.13 -23.48 31.41
CA SER A 271 10.77 -23.49 31.93
C SER A 271 9.83 -23.78 30.77
N GLU A 272 8.59 -24.21 31.05
CA GLU A 272 7.60 -24.42 29.99
C GLU A 272 7.36 -23.15 29.17
N ASP A 273 7.34 -21.99 29.84
CA ASP A 273 7.15 -20.70 29.18
C ASP A 273 8.34 -20.33 28.28
N ARG A 274 9.58 -20.64 28.68
CA ARG A 274 10.77 -20.48 27.82
C ARG A 274 10.75 -21.43 26.64
N GLU A 275 10.27 -22.66 26.79
CA GLU A 275 10.14 -23.60 25.68
C GLU A 275 9.11 -23.13 24.65
N LYS A 276 7.98 -22.56 25.10
CA LYS A 276 7.00 -21.91 24.22
C LYS A 276 7.59 -20.68 23.50
N ALA A 277 8.38 -19.86 24.20
CA ALA A 277 9.08 -18.72 23.58
C ALA A 277 10.11 -19.17 22.53
N LEU A 278 10.87 -20.24 22.80
CA LEU A 278 11.80 -20.83 21.85
C LEU A 278 11.08 -21.40 20.63
N GLN A 279 9.91 -22.00 20.80
CA GLN A 279 9.07 -22.46 19.68
C GLN A 279 8.64 -21.31 18.78
N LEU A 280 8.20 -20.18 19.35
CA LEU A 280 7.84 -18.98 18.58
C LEU A 280 9.02 -18.39 17.80
N CYS A 281 10.25 -18.56 18.30
CA CYS A 281 11.48 -18.18 17.60
C CYS A 281 11.96 -19.22 16.58
N GLY A 282 11.31 -20.38 16.48
CA GLY A 282 11.76 -21.51 15.64
C GLY A 282 12.95 -22.29 16.20
N TRP A 283 13.30 -22.12 17.48
CA TRP A 283 14.43 -22.73 18.18
C TRP A 283 14.02 -23.90 19.10
N LYS A 284 13.08 -24.75 18.67
CA LYS A 284 12.72 -25.96 19.44
C LYS A 284 13.58 -27.16 19.05
N PHE A 285 14.61 -27.45 19.85
CA PHE A 285 15.53 -28.56 19.60
C PHE A 285 15.35 -29.71 20.61
N ASP A 286 14.18 -30.36 20.59
CA ASP A 286 13.87 -31.49 21.48
C ASP A 286 14.84 -32.67 21.33
N LYS A 287 15.40 -32.85 20.12
CA LYS A 287 16.34 -33.91 19.78
C LYS A 287 17.52 -33.34 19.00
N GLU A 288 18.68 -33.99 19.08
CA GLU A 288 19.84 -33.62 18.27
C GLU A 288 19.57 -33.69 16.75
N SER A 289 18.63 -34.55 16.35
CA SER A 289 18.15 -34.64 14.97
C SER A 289 17.41 -33.39 14.51
N SER A 290 16.61 -32.73 15.37
CA SER A 290 15.86 -31.53 14.98
C SER A 290 16.77 -30.32 14.81
N LEU A 291 17.78 -30.17 15.68
CA LEU A 291 18.87 -29.20 15.47
C LEU A 291 19.59 -29.48 14.15
N THR A 292 19.85 -30.76 13.84
CA THR A 292 20.53 -31.11 12.60
C THR A 292 19.74 -30.75 11.37
N SER A 293 18.47 -31.11 11.29
CA SER A 293 17.59 -30.72 10.18
C SER A 293 17.46 -29.21 10.02
N PHE A 294 17.46 -28.46 11.13
CA PHE A 294 17.38 -27.01 11.10
C PHE A 294 18.66 -26.39 10.51
N LEU A 295 19.83 -26.88 10.91
CA LEU A 295 21.11 -26.45 10.37
C LEU A 295 21.26 -26.82 8.89
N ASP A 296 20.84 -28.03 8.50
CA ASP A 296 20.90 -28.49 7.11
C ASP A 296 20.01 -27.63 6.19
N ARG A 297 18.86 -27.15 6.68
CA ARG A 297 17.99 -26.20 5.96
C ARG A 297 18.67 -24.84 5.77
N LEU A 298 19.32 -24.31 6.81
CA LEU A 298 20.05 -23.05 6.68
C LEU A 298 21.24 -23.18 5.71
N GLU A 299 21.92 -24.34 5.71
CA GLU A 299 22.98 -24.64 4.74
C GLU A 299 22.44 -24.69 3.30
N SER A 300 21.25 -25.29 3.08
CA SER A 300 20.65 -25.38 1.74
C SER A 300 20.14 -24.03 1.22
N GLU A 301 19.71 -23.14 2.10
CA GLU A 301 19.36 -21.75 1.80
C GLU A 301 20.60 -20.85 1.63
N GLY A 302 21.81 -21.34 1.94
CA GLY A 302 23.08 -20.62 1.80
C GLY A 302 23.50 -19.79 3.01
N PHE A 303 22.76 -19.85 4.13
CA PHE A 303 23.03 -19.09 5.36
C PHE A 303 24.06 -19.79 6.26
N TYR A 304 25.25 -20.07 5.74
CA TYR A 304 26.31 -20.80 6.47
C TYR A 304 26.76 -20.11 7.76
N ALA A 305 26.92 -18.78 7.75
CA ALA A 305 27.35 -18.02 8.92
C ALA A 305 26.33 -18.11 10.07
N ARG A 306 25.03 -17.99 9.75
CA ARG A 306 23.92 -18.17 10.70
C ARG A 306 23.90 -19.59 11.25
N ALA A 307 23.98 -20.60 10.38
CA ALA A 307 24.00 -22.00 10.79
C ALA A 307 25.17 -22.32 11.73
N ALA A 308 26.39 -21.84 11.41
CA ALA A 308 27.57 -22.03 12.23
C ALA A 308 27.43 -21.37 13.61
N ALA A 309 26.92 -20.13 13.68
CA ALA A 309 26.71 -19.43 14.94
C ALA A 309 25.69 -20.17 15.83
N ILE A 310 24.58 -20.64 15.26
CA ILE A 310 23.56 -21.40 15.99
C ILE A 310 24.12 -22.75 16.48
N ALA A 311 24.98 -23.41 15.70
CA ALA A 311 25.69 -24.61 16.14
C ALA A 311 26.65 -24.32 17.32
N VAL A 312 27.35 -23.18 17.29
CA VAL A 312 28.19 -22.71 18.40
C VAL A 312 27.36 -22.46 19.66
N PHE A 313 26.23 -21.75 19.55
CA PHE A 313 25.33 -21.50 20.67
C PHE A 313 24.76 -22.79 21.27
N ASN A 314 24.64 -23.87 20.48
CA ASN A 314 24.19 -25.18 20.95
C ASN A 314 25.34 -26.10 21.42
N MET A 315 26.57 -25.59 21.56
CA MET A 315 27.76 -26.32 22.01
C MET A 315 28.23 -27.44 21.07
N LYS A 316 27.98 -27.27 19.78
CA LYS A 316 28.38 -28.20 18.71
C LYS A 316 29.46 -27.55 17.86
N LEU A 317 30.61 -27.27 18.47
CA LEU A 317 31.74 -26.57 17.87
C LEU A 317 32.31 -27.34 16.65
N ARG A 318 32.37 -28.68 16.72
CA ARG A 318 32.84 -29.52 15.61
C ARG A 318 31.92 -29.36 14.40
N LYS A 319 30.61 -29.39 14.63
CA LYS A 319 29.62 -29.20 13.58
C LYS A 319 29.71 -27.79 12.98
N ALA A 320 29.88 -26.76 13.80
CA ALA A 320 30.08 -25.39 13.30
C ALA A 320 31.28 -25.28 12.35
N ILE A 321 32.41 -25.91 12.69
CA ILE A 321 33.61 -25.95 11.83
C ILE A 321 33.32 -26.66 10.50
N GLU A 322 32.62 -27.79 10.52
CA GLU A 322 32.22 -28.50 9.29
C GLU A 322 31.34 -27.63 8.39
N ILE A 323 30.35 -26.94 8.96
CA ILE A 323 29.45 -26.02 8.24
C ILE A 323 30.24 -24.91 7.56
N LEU A 324 31.15 -24.26 8.28
CA LEU A 324 31.97 -23.18 7.74
C LEU A 324 32.89 -23.66 6.60
N ASN A 325 33.50 -24.84 6.76
CA ASN A 325 34.35 -25.44 5.72
C ASN A 325 33.54 -25.78 4.45
N ARG A 326 32.32 -26.30 4.60
CA ARG A 326 31.40 -26.55 3.46
C ARG A 326 31.00 -25.24 2.79
N GLY A 327 30.65 -24.22 3.57
CA GLY A 327 30.32 -22.89 3.07
C GLY A 327 31.48 -22.26 2.29
N ALA A 328 32.70 -22.40 2.77
CA ALA A 328 33.90 -21.92 2.09
C ALA A 328 34.25 -22.69 0.80
N ALA A 329 33.87 -23.97 0.72
CA ALA A 329 34.04 -24.80 -0.46
C ALA A 329 32.92 -24.61 -1.51
N SER A 330 31.80 -23.97 -1.15
CA SER A 330 30.65 -23.78 -2.03
C SER A 330 30.97 -22.88 -3.23
N ARG A 331 30.46 -23.26 -4.42
CA ARG A 331 30.68 -22.55 -5.70
C ARG A 331 29.95 -21.20 -5.79
N ASN A 332 29.02 -20.89 -4.89
CA ASN A 332 28.29 -19.62 -4.80
C ASN A 332 29.14 -18.50 -4.14
N ARG A 333 30.36 -18.26 -4.65
CA ARG A 333 31.26 -17.20 -4.15
C ARG A 333 30.81 -15.76 -4.44
N GLN A 334 29.70 -15.58 -5.17
CA GLN A 334 29.31 -14.25 -5.65
C GLN A 334 28.69 -13.36 -4.57
N GLN A 335 28.40 -13.86 -3.36
CA GLN A 335 27.65 -13.09 -2.36
C GLN A 335 28.44 -12.70 -1.10
N PHE A 336 29.52 -13.39 -0.71
CA PHE A 336 30.27 -13.05 0.52
C PHE A 336 31.78 -13.33 0.46
N PRO A 337 32.67 -12.38 0.85
CA PRO A 337 34.11 -12.58 0.85
C PRO A 337 34.60 -13.46 2.03
N SER A 338 35.13 -14.65 1.66
CA SER A 338 36.25 -15.45 2.23
C SER A 338 36.62 -15.49 3.72
N ASN A 339 35.81 -15.02 4.68
CA ASN A 339 36.17 -15.08 6.10
C ASN A 339 35.77 -16.38 6.82
N LEU A 340 34.99 -17.26 6.17
CA LEU A 340 34.50 -18.51 6.78
C LEU A 340 35.62 -19.48 7.16
N ASN A 341 36.64 -19.66 6.32
CA ASN A 341 37.79 -20.52 6.63
C ASN A 341 38.64 -19.98 7.78
N ILE A 342 38.81 -18.66 7.85
CA ILE A 342 39.56 -17.99 8.92
C ILE A 342 38.84 -18.24 10.26
N VAL A 343 37.52 -18.07 10.27
CA VAL A 343 36.71 -18.35 11.46
C VAL A 343 36.73 -19.83 11.80
N ALA A 344 36.64 -20.74 10.83
CA ALA A 344 36.73 -22.19 11.07
C ALA A 344 38.07 -22.59 11.72
N MET A 345 39.19 -22.03 11.24
CA MET A 345 40.50 -22.21 11.87
C MET A 345 40.54 -21.65 13.28
N ALA A 346 40.01 -20.44 13.50
CA ALA A 346 39.93 -19.85 14.83
C ALA A 346 39.10 -20.71 15.80
N LEU A 347 37.94 -21.23 15.37
CA LEU A 347 37.10 -22.11 16.19
C LEU A 347 37.82 -23.42 16.55
N SER A 348 38.67 -23.96 15.68
CA SER A 348 39.45 -25.17 15.98
C SER A 348 40.47 -24.99 17.10
N GLY A 349 40.96 -23.75 17.30
CA GLY A 349 41.91 -23.38 18.34
C GLY A 349 41.28 -22.86 19.63
N PHE A 350 39.96 -22.98 19.80
CA PHE A 350 39.25 -22.48 20.98
C PHE A 350 39.88 -22.98 22.28
N SER A 351 40.14 -22.05 23.19
CA SER A 351 40.60 -22.31 24.55
C SER A 351 39.76 -21.49 25.52
N ASP A 352 39.34 -22.11 26.62
CA ASP A 352 38.57 -21.44 27.69
C ASP A 352 39.47 -20.70 28.69
N ASP A 353 40.78 -20.75 28.49
CA ASP A 353 41.70 -19.93 29.26
C ASP A 353 41.49 -18.44 28.95
N ARG A 354 41.19 -17.67 30.00
CA ARG A 354 40.95 -16.22 29.94
C ARG A 354 42.19 -15.45 29.54
N SER A 355 43.38 -15.97 29.82
CA SER A 355 44.66 -15.38 29.42
C SER A 355 45.18 -15.90 28.08
N SER A 356 44.38 -16.71 27.36
CA SER A 356 44.84 -17.28 26.11
C SER A 356 45.04 -16.21 25.03
N MET A 357 46.16 -16.32 24.33
CA MET A 357 46.45 -15.55 23.11
C MET A 357 45.30 -15.66 22.10
N TRP A 358 44.62 -16.82 22.06
CA TRP A 358 43.42 -17.02 21.25
C TRP A 358 42.31 -15.99 21.55
N ARG A 359 42.00 -15.74 22.83
CA ARG A 359 40.94 -14.81 23.24
C ARG A 359 41.27 -13.38 22.83
N GLU A 360 42.51 -12.94 23.01
CA GLU A 360 42.98 -11.62 22.58
C GLU A 360 42.85 -11.45 21.05
N LEU A 361 43.28 -12.45 20.28
CA LEU A 361 43.17 -12.44 18.82
C LEU A 361 41.70 -12.44 18.34
N CYS A 362 40.82 -13.22 18.98
CA CYS A 362 39.40 -13.23 18.65
C CYS A 362 38.73 -11.88 18.90
N LEU A 363 39.04 -11.22 20.02
CA LEU A 363 38.52 -9.89 20.35
C LEU A 363 39.02 -8.84 19.34
N ALA A 364 40.32 -8.86 18.99
CA ALA A 364 40.91 -7.94 18.02
C ALA A 364 40.37 -8.14 16.59
N SER A 365 40.08 -9.39 16.21
CA SER A 365 39.61 -9.75 14.87
C SER A 365 38.10 -9.59 14.70
N ARG A 366 37.31 -9.51 15.78
CA ARG A 366 35.85 -9.44 15.72
C ARG A 366 35.34 -8.25 14.90
N SER A 367 35.93 -7.07 15.04
CA SER A 367 35.54 -5.86 14.30
C SER A 367 35.84 -5.94 12.79
N GLN A 368 36.71 -6.86 12.38
CA GLN A 368 37.11 -7.05 10.99
C GLN A 368 36.18 -8.02 10.24
N LEU A 369 35.32 -8.75 10.95
CA LEU A 369 34.35 -9.65 10.34
C LEU A 369 33.15 -8.87 9.81
N SER A 370 32.82 -9.05 8.52
CA SER A 370 31.63 -8.47 7.89
C SER A 370 30.33 -9.11 8.35
N GLU A 371 30.35 -10.43 8.61
CA GLU A 371 29.16 -11.23 8.94
C GLU A 371 28.75 -11.08 10.42
N PRO A 372 27.51 -10.63 10.71
CA PRO A 372 27.06 -10.38 12.07
C PRO A 372 26.98 -11.65 12.92
N TYR A 373 26.56 -12.77 12.33
CA TYR A 373 26.48 -14.06 13.03
C TYR A 373 27.85 -14.58 13.46
N LEU A 374 28.91 -14.34 12.67
CA LEU A 374 30.26 -14.76 13.05
C LEU A 374 30.82 -13.88 14.19
N ARG A 375 30.52 -12.57 14.16
CA ARG A 375 30.82 -11.67 15.28
C ARG A 375 30.12 -12.12 16.56
N ALA A 376 28.84 -12.50 16.46
CA ALA A 376 28.06 -13.04 17.58
C ALA A 376 28.60 -14.41 18.10
N ALA A 377 29.10 -15.27 17.21
CA ALA A 377 29.75 -16.53 17.62
C ALA A 377 31.03 -16.28 18.43
N PHE A 378 31.90 -15.37 17.97
CA PHE A 378 33.09 -14.97 18.73
C PHE A 378 32.72 -14.29 20.05
N ALA A 379 31.73 -13.39 20.01
CA ALA A 379 31.20 -12.73 21.18
C ALA A 379 30.81 -13.72 22.29
N PHE A 380 30.11 -14.79 21.91
CA PHE A 380 29.69 -15.85 22.82
C PHE A 380 30.87 -16.65 23.39
N LEU A 381 31.80 -17.06 22.53
CA LEU A 381 32.97 -17.83 22.97
C LEU A 381 33.92 -17.03 23.86
N THR A 382 33.95 -15.71 23.69
CA THR A 382 34.73 -14.79 24.54
C THR A 382 33.90 -14.17 25.66
N ALA A 383 32.62 -14.51 25.81
CA ALA A 383 31.77 -13.93 26.84
C ALA A 383 32.22 -14.35 28.24
N GLU A 384 31.94 -13.50 29.23
CA GLU A 384 31.98 -13.94 30.63
C GLU A 384 30.64 -14.56 31.01
N THR A 385 30.65 -15.47 31.98
CA THR A 385 29.42 -16.10 32.46
C THR A 385 28.41 -15.03 32.86
N ASP A 386 27.22 -15.08 32.25
CA ASP A 386 26.10 -14.17 32.53
C ASP A 386 26.26 -12.74 31.98
N ASN A 387 27.24 -12.48 31.10
CA ASN A 387 27.37 -11.24 30.33
C ASN A 387 27.36 -11.52 28.81
N TYR A 388 26.18 -11.42 28.20
CA TYR A 388 25.99 -11.69 26.77
C TYR A 388 25.54 -10.46 25.97
N GLU A 389 25.69 -9.24 26.50
CA GLU A 389 25.22 -8.02 25.83
C GLU A 389 25.77 -7.86 24.42
N SER A 390 27.03 -8.25 24.20
CA SER A 390 27.65 -8.15 22.89
C SER A 390 27.13 -9.16 21.87
N VAL A 391 26.49 -10.26 22.29
CA VAL A 391 25.74 -11.16 21.40
C VAL A 391 24.34 -10.58 21.18
N LEU A 392 23.70 -10.15 22.27
CA LEU A 392 22.32 -9.69 22.30
C LEU A 392 22.09 -8.37 21.58
N ASN A 393 23.11 -7.51 21.42
CA ASN A 393 22.98 -6.20 20.77
C ASN A 393 23.75 -6.11 19.43
N GLU A 394 24.21 -7.25 18.90
CA GLU A 394 24.88 -7.28 17.59
C GLU A 394 23.88 -6.94 16.47
N SER A 395 24.19 -5.88 15.71
CA SER A 395 23.33 -5.42 14.61
C SER A 395 23.41 -6.38 13.42
N GLY A 396 22.25 -6.67 12.81
CA GLY A 396 22.14 -7.60 11.68
C GLY A 396 21.97 -9.08 12.07
N VAL A 397 21.98 -9.42 13.35
CA VAL A 397 21.45 -10.73 13.82
C VAL A 397 19.94 -10.63 13.93
N ALA A 398 19.23 -11.62 13.38
CA ALA A 398 17.77 -11.67 13.40
C ALA A 398 17.22 -11.62 14.84
N VAL A 399 16.13 -10.90 15.04
CA VAL A 399 15.53 -10.69 16.37
C VAL A 399 15.08 -12.01 16.99
N GLU A 400 14.56 -12.92 16.17
CA GLU A 400 14.17 -14.29 16.54
C GLU A 400 15.33 -15.05 17.19
N ASP A 401 16.52 -14.99 16.57
CA ASP A 401 17.71 -15.68 17.07
C ASP A 401 18.25 -15.01 18.34
N ARG A 402 18.21 -13.66 18.42
CA ARG A 402 18.62 -12.90 19.62
C ARG A 402 17.71 -13.21 20.81
N VAL A 403 16.40 -13.27 20.59
CA VAL A 403 15.42 -13.58 21.63
C VAL A 403 15.51 -15.03 22.05
N ALA A 404 15.70 -15.96 21.11
CA ALA A 404 15.91 -17.37 21.44
C ALA A 404 17.20 -17.58 22.25
N PHE A 405 18.28 -16.90 21.88
CA PHE A 405 19.52 -16.88 22.64
C PHE A 405 19.29 -16.34 24.06
N ALA A 406 18.58 -15.22 24.20
CA ALA A 406 18.24 -14.64 25.50
C ALA A 406 17.43 -15.61 26.37
N CYS A 407 16.42 -16.27 25.79
CA CYS A 407 15.60 -17.27 26.46
C CYS A 407 16.39 -18.51 26.90
N THR A 408 17.54 -18.78 26.28
CA THR A 408 18.39 -19.92 26.63
C THR A 408 19.38 -19.57 27.75
N PHE A 409 20.00 -18.40 27.70
CA PHE A 409 21.20 -18.10 28.50
C PHE A 409 21.03 -17.03 29.59
N LEU A 410 19.98 -16.19 29.56
CA LEU A 410 19.76 -15.16 30.57
C LEU A 410 18.91 -15.68 31.72
N SER A 411 19.24 -15.25 32.94
CA SER A 411 18.39 -15.38 34.13
C SER A 411 17.06 -14.63 33.94
N ASP A 412 16.04 -14.97 34.73
CA ASP A 412 14.69 -14.39 34.58
C ASP A 412 14.69 -12.86 34.68
N ALA A 413 15.40 -12.29 35.65
CA ALA A 413 15.49 -10.84 35.84
C ALA A 413 16.13 -10.14 34.62
N LYS A 414 17.27 -10.66 34.13
CA LYS A 414 17.97 -10.11 32.97
C LYS A 414 17.17 -10.29 31.68
N LEU A 415 16.47 -11.40 31.53
CA LEU A 415 15.62 -11.67 30.38
C LEU A 415 14.46 -10.66 30.32
N GLN A 416 13.78 -10.44 31.44
CA GLN A 416 12.68 -9.47 31.52
C GLN A 416 13.14 -8.05 31.18
N GLU A 417 14.29 -7.63 31.72
CA GLU A 417 14.89 -6.32 31.42
C GLU A 417 15.24 -6.19 29.93
N TYR A 418 15.95 -7.18 29.38
CA TYR A 418 16.33 -7.21 27.98
C TYR A 418 15.12 -7.15 27.03
N LEU A 419 14.08 -7.95 27.30
CA LEU A 419 12.89 -7.98 26.44
C LEU A 419 12.09 -6.68 26.52
N LYS A 420 12.01 -6.03 27.68
CA LYS A 420 11.39 -4.70 27.81
C LYS A 420 12.15 -3.65 26.99
N GLN A 421 13.48 -3.60 27.12
CA GLN A 421 14.32 -2.66 26.35
C GLN A 421 14.25 -2.93 24.84
N LEU A 422 14.31 -4.19 24.42
CA LEU A 422 14.21 -4.58 23.02
C LEU A 422 12.84 -4.20 22.43
N THR A 423 11.75 -4.41 23.18
CA THR A 423 10.40 -4.05 22.73
C THR A 423 10.25 -2.56 22.53
N SER A 424 10.71 -1.72 23.48
CA SER A 424 10.68 -0.26 23.32
C SER A 424 11.43 0.18 22.06
N ARG A 425 12.65 -0.34 21.87
CA ARG A 425 13.49 0.01 20.72
C ARG A 425 12.83 -0.34 19.39
N LEU A 426 12.32 -1.58 19.24
CA LEU A 426 11.68 -2.02 18.00
C LEU A 426 10.38 -1.23 17.74
N THR A 427 9.63 -0.89 18.79
CA THR A 427 8.43 -0.03 18.68
C THR A 427 8.76 1.38 18.23
N GLU A 428 9.85 1.99 18.73
CA GLU A 428 10.31 3.32 18.33
C GLU A 428 10.84 3.35 16.89
N GLU A 429 11.53 2.29 16.47
CA GLU A 429 12.07 2.10 15.11
C GLU A 429 10.97 1.74 14.10
N GLY A 430 9.85 1.16 14.55
CA GLY A 430 8.80 0.62 13.68
C GLY A 430 9.22 -0.68 12.98
N ASP A 431 10.10 -1.47 13.59
CA ASP A 431 10.58 -2.73 13.02
C ASP A 431 9.56 -3.86 13.23
N LEU A 432 9.05 -4.41 12.13
CA LEU A 432 8.06 -5.47 12.11
C LEU A 432 8.47 -6.74 12.86
N ALA A 433 9.78 -6.99 13.03
CA ALA A 433 10.27 -8.09 13.86
C ALA A 433 9.81 -7.98 15.33
N GLY A 434 9.46 -6.77 15.79
CA GLY A 434 8.88 -6.53 17.12
C GLY A 434 7.54 -7.23 17.36
N ILE A 435 6.80 -7.62 16.31
CA ILE A 435 5.55 -8.38 16.45
C ILE A 435 5.79 -9.74 17.12
N LEU A 436 6.98 -10.32 16.99
CA LEU A 436 7.39 -11.51 17.73
C LEU A 436 7.22 -11.32 19.26
N LEU A 437 7.53 -10.12 19.75
CA LEU A 437 7.52 -9.79 21.17
C LEU A 437 6.13 -9.37 21.65
N THR A 438 5.50 -8.47 20.91
CA THR A 438 4.23 -7.83 21.27
C THR A 438 3.02 -8.69 20.94
N GLY A 439 3.09 -9.52 19.89
CA GLY A 439 1.97 -10.27 19.36
C GLY A 439 0.79 -9.37 18.99
N THR A 440 -0.42 -9.90 19.10
CA THR A 440 -1.66 -9.14 18.87
C THR A 440 -2.13 -8.42 20.13
N SER A 441 -1.33 -7.48 20.59
CA SER A 441 -1.62 -6.66 21.79
C SER A 441 -1.72 -5.17 21.44
N SER A 442 -2.08 -4.35 22.42
CA SER A 442 -2.07 -2.88 22.27
C SER A 442 -0.68 -2.34 21.92
N GLU A 443 0.40 -2.93 22.47
CA GLU A 443 1.78 -2.59 22.08
C GLU A 443 2.06 -2.94 20.60
N GLY A 444 1.46 -4.03 20.10
CA GLY A 444 1.51 -4.40 18.68
C GLY A 444 0.83 -3.37 17.77
N VAL A 445 -0.27 -2.75 18.22
CA VAL A 445 -0.91 -1.64 17.50
C VAL A 445 0.03 -0.44 17.41
N GLN A 446 0.72 -0.10 18.50
CA GLN A 446 1.68 1.02 18.52
C GLN A 446 2.87 0.78 17.59
N LEU A 447 3.41 -0.45 17.58
CA LEU A 447 4.47 -0.85 16.65
C LEU A 447 4.05 -0.69 15.18
N LEU A 448 2.86 -1.19 14.82
CA LEU A 448 2.35 -1.07 13.45
C LEU A 448 2.01 0.39 13.09
N GLN A 449 1.56 1.20 14.05
CA GLN A 449 1.37 2.64 13.83
C GLN A 449 2.70 3.31 13.48
N ARG A 450 3.76 3.01 14.23
CA ARG A 450 5.09 3.58 13.95
C ARG A 450 5.62 3.13 12.58
N TYR A 451 5.45 1.86 12.23
CA TYR A 451 5.77 1.35 10.90
C TYR A 451 5.00 2.11 9.81
N LEU A 452 3.69 2.35 10.01
CA LEU A 452 2.87 3.15 9.09
C LEU A 452 3.40 4.59 8.95
N ASP A 453 3.77 5.24 10.06
CA ASP A 453 4.26 6.62 10.05
C ASP A 453 5.59 6.76 9.29
N VAL A 454 6.44 5.73 9.34
CA VAL A 454 7.74 5.71 8.65
C VAL A 454 7.59 5.33 7.16
N THR A 455 6.73 4.36 6.84
CA THR A 455 6.66 3.77 5.49
C THR A 455 5.51 4.27 4.63
N GLY A 456 4.41 4.73 5.24
CA GLY A 456 3.14 5.01 4.56
C GLY A 456 2.39 3.76 4.09
N ASP A 457 2.80 2.54 4.46
CA ASP A 457 2.18 1.29 4.00
C ASP A 457 0.89 0.95 4.77
N VAL A 458 -0.15 1.75 4.51
CA VAL A 458 -1.50 1.59 5.09
C VAL A 458 -2.15 0.25 4.71
N GLN A 459 -1.77 -0.30 3.55
CA GLN A 459 -2.28 -1.56 3.05
C GLN A 459 -1.85 -2.72 3.96
N SER A 460 -0.55 -2.85 4.23
CA SER A 460 -0.02 -3.94 5.04
C SER A 460 -0.61 -3.93 6.46
N VAL A 461 -0.63 -2.78 7.14
CA VAL A 461 -1.17 -2.70 8.51
C VAL A 461 -2.67 -2.98 8.57
N SER A 462 -3.45 -2.55 7.56
CA SER A 462 -4.89 -2.83 7.51
C SER A 462 -5.18 -4.32 7.27
N LEU A 463 -4.41 -4.95 6.38
CA LEU A 463 -4.54 -6.38 6.07
C LEU A 463 -4.10 -7.24 7.26
N LEU A 464 -2.99 -6.88 7.91
CA LEU A 464 -2.53 -7.54 9.13
C LEU A 464 -3.62 -7.45 10.21
N ALA A 465 -4.15 -6.26 10.48
CA ALA A 465 -5.19 -6.07 11.48
C ALA A 465 -6.39 -7.02 11.26
N ILE A 466 -6.97 -7.05 10.05
CA ILE A 466 -8.15 -7.88 9.76
C ILE A 466 -7.86 -9.39 9.84
N ARG A 467 -6.63 -9.79 9.55
CA ARG A 467 -6.25 -11.21 9.53
C ARG A 467 -5.91 -11.79 10.88
N VAL A 468 -5.43 -10.93 11.77
CA VAL A 468 -4.64 -11.36 12.93
C VAL A 468 -5.18 -10.75 14.22
N PHE A 469 -5.71 -9.53 14.20
CA PHE A 469 -6.14 -8.88 15.44
C PHE A 469 -7.46 -9.44 15.97
N PRO A 470 -7.57 -9.61 17.30
CA PRO A 470 -8.82 -9.95 17.95
C PRO A 470 -9.80 -8.77 17.86
N ARG A 471 -11.09 -9.05 18.09
CA ARG A 471 -12.19 -8.08 17.87
C ARG A 471 -12.00 -6.80 18.67
N GLU A 472 -11.47 -6.90 19.88
CA GLU A 472 -11.25 -5.77 20.78
C GLU A 472 -10.27 -4.77 20.16
N LEU A 473 -9.18 -5.26 19.56
CA LEU A 473 -8.19 -4.41 18.89
C LEU A 473 -8.68 -3.90 17.53
N LEU A 474 -9.55 -4.64 16.86
CA LEU A 474 -10.19 -4.13 15.64
C LEU A 474 -11.06 -2.89 15.92
N LEU A 475 -11.61 -2.75 17.13
CA LEU A 475 -12.41 -1.57 17.52
C LEU A 475 -11.55 -0.36 17.92
N ASP A 476 -10.23 -0.52 18.00
CA ASP A 476 -9.31 0.58 18.28
C ASP A 476 -9.41 1.69 17.23
N SER A 477 -9.31 2.95 17.67
CA SER A 477 -9.50 4.10 16.80
C SER A 477 -8.42 4.22 15.72
N ALA A 478 -7.17 3.86 16.02
CA ALA A 478 -6.08 3.86 15.06
C ALA A 478 -6.31 2.77 14.00
N VAL A 479 -6.66 1.56 14.43
CA VAL A 479 -6.93 0.43 13.52
C VAL A 479 -8.12 0.73 12.61
N GLN A 480 -9.19 1.33 13.12
CA GLN A 480 -10.33 1.77 12.31
C GLN A 480 -9.95 2.85 11.29
N ALA A 481 -9.03 3.76 11.65
CA ALA A 481 -8.51 4.76 10.73
C ALA A 481 -7.68 4.11 9.59
N TRP A 482 -6.86 3.09 9.88
CA TRP A 482 -6.12 2.34 8.85
C TRP A 482 -7.08 1.68 7.87
N ILE A 483 -8.05 0.92 8.41
CA ILE A 483 -9.06 0.20 7.63
C ILE A 483 -9.83 1.18 6.74
N THR A 484 -10.28 2.31 7.28
CA THR A 484 -11.01 3.33 6.53
C THR A 484 -10.15 3.99 5.46
N SER A 485 -8.88 4.25 5.74
CA SER A 485 -7.96 4.87 4.78
C SER A 485 -7.65 3.94 3.60
N TYR A 486 -7.39 2.66 3.88
CA TYR A 486 -7.15 1.68 2.81
C TYR A 486 -8.41 1.43 1.96
N ARG A 487 -9.58 1.44 2.60
CA ARG A 487 -10.89 1.41 1.93
C ARG A 487 -11.06 2.56 0.94
N ILE A 488 -10.85 3.81 1.38
CA ILE A 488 -10.91 5.00 0.52
C ILE A 488 -9.91 4.89 -0.64
N LEU A 489 -8.72 4.36 -0.38
CA LEU A 489 -7.68 4.20 -1.41
C LEU A 489 -8.10 3.18 -2.49
N LEU A 490 -8.66 2.03 -2.10
CA LEU A 490 -9.19 1.04 -3.05
C LEU A 490 -10.34 1.62 -3.88
N ASP A 491 -11.21 2.42 -3.25
CA ASP A 491 -12.32 3.10 -3.95
C ASP A 491 -11.78 4.14 -4.95
N ALA A 492 -10.77 4.92 -4.56
CA ALA A 492 -10.13 5.91 -5.44
C ALA A 492 -9.44 5.27 -6.66
N TRP A 493 -8.97 4.03 -6.54
CA TRP A 493 -8.41 3.24 -7.65
C TRP A 493 -9.45 2.42 -8.42
N HIS A 494 -10.74 2.50 -8.03
CA HIS A 494 -11.82 1.70 -8.59
C HIS A 494 -11.58 0.17 -8.47
N LEU A 495 -10.86 -0.28 -7.44
CA LEU A 495 -10.58 -1.69 -7.17
C LEU A 495 -11.73 -2.34 -6.38
N TRP A 496 -12.94 -2.27 -6.94
CA TRP A 496 -14.18 -2.69 -6.27
C TRP A 496 -14.20 -4.17 -5.87
N HIS A 497 -13.56 -5.04 -6.66
CA HIS A 497 -13.48 -6.47 -6.37
C HIS A 497 -12.61 -6.74 -5.14
N GLN A 498 -11.39 -6.19 -5.14
CA GLN A 498 -10.47 -6.28 -4.01
C GLN A 498 -11.08 -5.66 -2.76
N ARG A 499 -11.77 -4.52 -2.90
CA ARG A 499 -12.52 -3.88 -1.83
C ARG A 499 -13.61 -4.79 -1.27
N ALA A 500 -14.40 -5.45 -2.12
CA ALA A 500 -15.43 -6.38 -1.67
C ALA A 500 -14.82 -7.58 -0.92
N HIS A 501 -13.71 -8.15 -1.40
CA HIS A 501 -13.00 -9.23 -0.70
C HIS A 501 -12.46 -8.80 0.66
N PHE A 502 -11.87 -7.60 0.74
CA PHE A 502 -11.41 -7.01 1.99
C PHE A 502 -12.57 -6.83 3.00
N ASP A 503 -13.71 -6.32 2.54
CA ASP A 503 -14.90 -6.11 3.38
C ASP A 503 -15.54 -7.43 3.85
N MET A 504 -15.48 -8.47 3.01
CA MET A 504 -15.90 -9.82 3.40
C MET A 504 -15.04 -10.39 4.52
N LEU A 505 -13.72 -10.19 4.47
CA LEU A 505 -12.82 -10.62 5.55
C LEU A 505 -13.11 -9.87 6.84
N LEU A 506 -13.25 -8.54 6.78
CA LEU A 506 -13.59 -7.72 7.96
C LEU A 506 -14.93 -8.15 8.58
N SER A 507 -15.93 -8.43 7.75
CA SER A 507 -17.24 -8.88 8.22
C SER A 507 -17.20 -10.28 8.84
N ALA A 508 -16.28 -11.14 8.41
CA ALA A 508 -16.10 -12.48 8.98
C ALA A 508 -15.60 -12.42 10.44
N CYS A 509 -14.88 -11.36 10.81
CA CYS A 509 -14.44 -11.13 12.19
C CYS A 509 -15.58 -10.72 13.14
N SER A 510 -16.72 -10.26 12.60
CA SER A 510 -17.92 -9.87 13.36
C SER A 510 -19.17 -10.58 12.82
N PRO A 511 -19.33 -11.90 13.05
CA PRO A 511 -20.42 -12.69 12.47
C PRO A 511 -21.83 -12.26 12.93
N ASN A 512 -21.93 -11.56 14.07
CA ASN A 512 -23.17 -11.00 14.59
C ASN A 512 -23.57 -9.66 13.93
N ASP A 513 -22.61 -8.95 13.32
CA ASP A 513 -22.82 -7.66 12.65
C ASP A 513 -23.02 -7.85 11.13
N LYS A 514 -23.67 -8.96 10.72
CA LYS A 514 -24.06 -9.11 9.32
C LYS A 514 -25.06 -8.01 8.99
N PRO A 515 -24.77 -7.14 7.99
CA PRO A 515 -25.72 -6.11 7.61
C PRO A 515 -27.04 -6.78 7.24
N PRO A 516 -28.18 -6.26 7.73
CA PRO A 516 -29.47 -6.81 7.35
C PRO A 516 -29.58 -6.78 5.83
N GLN A 517 -30.21 -7.80 5.24
CA GLN A 517 -30.44 -7.83 3.80
C GLN A 517 -31.17 -6.55 3.38
N GLN A 518 -30.52 -5.70 2.59
CA GLN A 518 -31.09 -4.40 2.17
C GLN A 518 -31.93 -4.51 0.89
N VAL A 519 -31.76 -5.60 0.14
CA VAL A 519 -32.44 -5.84 -1.14
C VAL A 519 -33.35 -7.05 -1.03
N PHE A 520 -34.64 -6.83 -1.24
CA PHE A 520 -35.67 -7.88 -1.22
C PHE A 520 -36.30 -8.03 -2.61
N VAL A 521 -36.61 -9.28 -2.98
CA VAL A 521 -37.40 -9.56 -4.18
C VAL A 521 -38.88 -9.48 -3.80
N SER A 522 -39.65 -8.64 -4.46
CA SER A 522 -41.10 -8.51 -4.23
C SER A 522 -41.92 -9.01 -5.42
N CYS A 523 -43.16 -9.43 -5.15
CA CYS A 523 -44.09 -9.83 -6.19
C CYS A 523 -44.66 -8.58 -6.88
N SER A 524 -44.54 -8.48 -8.21
CA SER A 524 -45.09 -7.36 -8.98
C SER A 524 -46.62 -7.23 -8.90
N PHE A 525 -47.33 -8.29 -8.48
CA PHE A 525 -48.79 -8.25 -8.37
C PHE A 525 -49.31 -7.84 -7.01
N CYS A 526 -48.68 -8.26 -5.91
CA CYS A 526 -49.16 -7.99 -4.55
C CYS A 526 -48.20 -7.15 -3.70
N GLY A 527 -47.03 -6.78 -4.25
CA GLY A 527 -46.00 -5.99 -3.58
C GLY A 527 -45.28 -6.67 -2.42
N LYS A 528 -45.73 -7.85 -1.96
CA LYS A 528 -45.12 -8.55 -0.81
C LYS A 528 -43.80 -9.22 -1.18
N SER A 529 -42.88 -9.25 -0.21
CA SER A 529 -41.57 -9.90 -0.34
C SER A 529 -41.71 -11.41 -0.57
N ILE A 530 -41.06 -11.91 -1.62
CA ILE A 530 -40.95 -13.34 -1.92
C ILE A 530 -39.72 -13.92 -1.19
N SER A 531 -38.64 -13.13 -1.04
CA SER A 531 -37.38 -13.59 -0.44
C SER A 531 -37.44 -13.81 1.08
N ALA A 532 -38.13 -12.93 1.82
CA ALA A 532 -38.27 -13.05 3.28
C ALA A 532 -39.09 -14.28 3.69
N GLN A 533 -40.11 -14.63 2.91
CA GLN A 533 -40.94 -15.81 3.15
C GLN A 533 -40.18 -17.12 2.88
N MET A 534 -39.27 -17.13 1.89
CA MET A 534 -38.46 -18.32 1.56
C MET A 534 -37.52 -18.71 2.70
N GLN A 535 -36.91 -17.73 3.37
CA GLN A 535 -36.10 -17.94 4.57
C GLN A 535 -36.95 -18.44 5.76
N GLY A 536 -38.19 -17.95 5.91
CA GLY A 536 -39.15 -18.42 6.92
C GLY A 536 -39.67 -19.83 6.66
N ILE A 537 -39.95 -20.21 5.41
CA ILE A 537 -40.44 -21.55 5.01
C ILE A 537 -39.34 -22.61 5.21
N MET A 538 -38.06 -22.26 5.00
CA MET A 538 -36.94 -23.17 5.27
C MET A 538 -36.67 -23.34 6.78
N ARG A 539 -36.90 -22.31 7.60
CA ARG A 539 -36.73 -22.36 9.06
C ARG A 539 -37.91 -23.05 9.79
N ASN A 540 -39.12 -22.99 9.26
CA ASN A 540 -40.33 -23.57 9.89
C ASN A 540 -40.69 -24.97 9.34
N ARG A 541 -39.78 -25.94 9.39
CA ARG A 541 -40.17 -27.36 9.40
C ARG A 541 -40.72 -27.73 10.79
N GLY A 542 -41.92 -27.23 11.08
CA GLY A 542 -42.65 -27.47 12.34
C GLY A 542 -44.13 -27.83 12.10
N ALA A 543 -44.48 -29.05 12.53
CA ALA A 543 -45.79 -29.57 12.95
C ALA A 543 -46.95 -29.85 11.95
N TYR A 544 -47.05 -29.30 10.73
CA TYR A 544 -48.22 -29.61 9.85
C TYR A 544 -47.89 -29.80 8.37
N ALA A 545 -47.12 -30.82 8.03
CA ALA A 545 -46.97 -31.32 6.65
C ALA A 545 -47.49 -32.76 6.54
N ARG A 546 -48.83 -32.94 6.52
CA ARG A 546 -49.46 -34.19 6.11
C ARG A 546 -49.73 -34.16 4.60
N LEU A 547 -48.68 -34.27 3.78
CA LEU A 547 -48.79 -34.75 2.41
C LEU A 547 -47.38 -35.15 1.94
N GLY A 548 -47.22 -36.42 1.57
CA GLY A 548 -45.94 -37.10 1.36
C GLY A 548 -45.00 -36.36 0.41
N ALA A 549 -43.82 -36.03 0.92
CA ALA A 549 -42.76 -35.35 0.17
C ALA A 549 -41.80 -36.38 -0.42
N THR A 550 -41.94 -36.69 -1.70
CA THR A 550 -40.78 -37.02 -2.52
C THR A 550 -39.87 -35.78 -2.58
N SER A 551 -38.55 -35.98 -2.56
CA SER A 551 -37.49 -34.95 -2.62
C SER A 551 -37.42 -34.19 -3.96
N GLN A 552 -38.56 -33.77 -4.49
CA GLN A 552 -38.65 -32.82 -5.60
C GLN A 552 -38.37 -31.44 -5.00
N LYS A 553 -37.17 -30.92 -5.28
CA LYS A 553 -36.78 -29.52 -5.09
C LYS A 553 -38.02 -28.63 -5.29
N LEU A 554 -38.43 -27.88 -4.26
CA LEU A 554 -39.58 -26.97 -4.31
C LEU A 554 -39.34 -25.91 -5.40
N LYS A 555 -39.75 -26.22 -6.64
CA LYS A 555 -39.71 -25.31 -7.78
C LYS A 555 -40.79 -24.26 -7.54
N MET A 556 -40.38 -23.07 -7.12
CA MET A 556 -41.30 -21.96 -6.92
C MET A 556 -41.82 -21.48 -8.28
N SER A 557 -43.06 -21.82 -8.65
CA SER A 557 -43.70 -21.39 -9.90
C SER A 557 -44.64 -20.20 -9.71
N SER A 558 -44.98 -19.84 -8.48
CA SER A 558 -45.96 -18.82 -8.13
C SER A 558 -45.62 -18.10 -6.84
N CYS A 559 -46.12 -16.87 -6.66
CA CYS A 559 -45.98 -16.11 -5.43
C CYS A 559 -46.63 -16.86 -4.24
N PRO A 560 -45.96 -17.04 -3.10
CA PRO A 560 -46.51 -17.76 -1.95
C PRO A 560 -47.73 -17.07 -1.33
N GLN A 561 -47.87 -15.75 -1.48
CA GLN A 561 -48.99 -15.00 -0.90
C GLN A 561 -50.21 -14.93 -1.83
N CYS A 562 -50.03 -14.47 -3.07
CA CYS A 562 -51.14 -14.22 -3.98
C CYS A 562 -51.36 -15.32 -5.02
N ARG A 563 -50.49 -16.36 -5.02
CA ARG A 563 -50.51 -17.51 -5.92
C ARG A 563 -50.42 -17.19 -7.42
N LYS A 564 -50.21 -15.93 -7.80
CA LYS A 564 -49.96 -15.53 -9.20
C LYS A 564 -48.60 -16.06 -9.69
N PRO A 565 -48.49 -16.42 -10.97
CA PRO A 565 -47.28 -17.04 -11.53
C PRO A 565 -46.08 -16.08 -11.47
N LEU A 566 -44.88 -16.65 -11.28
CA LEU A 566 -43.63 -15.88 -11.34
C LEU A 566 -43.22 -15.59 -12.79
N PRO A 567 -42.35 -14.59 -13.04
CA PRO A 567 -41.79 -14.35 -14.37
C PRO A 567 -41.14 -15.62 -14.94
N ARG A 568 -41.24 -15.79 -16.25
CA ARG A 568 -40.63 -16.92 -16.98
C ARG A 568 -39.46 -16.44 -17.81
N CYS A 569 -38.51 -17.33 -18.03
CA CYS A 569 -37.45 -17.07 -19.01
C CYS A 569 -38.05 -16.96 -20.41
N ALA A 570 -37.71 -15.89 -21.14
CA ALA A 570 -38.20 -15.65 -22.49
C ALA A 570 -37.83 -16.76 -23.50
N ILE A 571 -36.76 -17.52 -23.23
CA ILE A 571 -36.28 -18.60 -24.09
C ILE A 571 -36.86 -19.95 -23.68
N CYS A 572 -36.59 -20.42 -22.45
CA CYS A 572 -37.00 -21.76 -22.03
C CYS A 572 -38.37 -21.84 -21.35
N LEU A 573 -39.03 -20.70 -21.12
CA LEU A 573 -40.37 -20.58 -20.52
C LEU A 573 -40.51 -21.16 -19.09
N VAL A 574 -39.39 -21.52 -18.46
CA VAL A 574 -39.32 -21.96 -17.06
C VAL A 574 -39.42 -20.75 -16.14
N HIS A 575 -40.20 -20.89 -15.06
CA HIS A 575 -40.39 -19.84 -14.06
C HIS A 575 -39.10 -19.52 -13.30
N MET A 576 -39.01 -18.28 -12.82
CA MET A 576 -38.03 -17.80 -11.86
C MET A 576 -38.21 -18.55 -10.54
N GLY A 577 -37.58 -19.72 -10.43
CA GLY A 577 -37.77 -20.64 -9.32
C GLY A 577 -36.56 -21.53 -9.03
N THR A 578 -35.38 -21.18 -9.54
CA THR A 578 -34.14 -21.85 -9.12
C THR A 578 -33.84 -21.36 -7.72
N SER A 579 -34.06 -22.21 -6.71
CA SER A 579 -33.63 -21.93 -5.34
C SER A 579 -32.12 -21.69 -5.37
N SER A 580 -31.68 -20.45 -5.17
CA SER A 580 -30.29 -20.17 -4.82
C SER A 580 -30.00 -20.96 -3.55
N GLY A 581 -29.21 -22.02 -3.67
CA GLY A 581 -29.05 -23.03 -2.64
C GLY A 581 -28.48 -22.48 -1.34
N LEU A 582 -29.31 -22.41 -0.30
CA LEU A 582 -28.88 -22.76 1.05
C LEU A 582 -29.19 -24.25 1.19
N GLN A 583 -28.22 -25.12 0.95
CA GLN A 583 -28.35 -26.51 1.38
C GLN A 583 -28.09 -26.55 2.88
N ASP A 584 -29.06 -27.00 3.66
CA ASP A 584 -28.82 -27.44 5.04
C ASP A 584 -27.91 -28.66 5.01
N ASN A 585 -26.66 -28.50 5.45
CA ASN A 585 -25.77 -29.61 5.76
C ASN A 585 -26.22 -30.25 7.08
N ASN A 586 -27.24 -31.11 7.02
CA ASN A 586 -27.51 -32.07 8.09
C ASN A 586 -27.05 -33.47 7.68
N SER A 587 -25.81 -33.55 7.17
CA SER A 587 -25.06 -34.80 7.10
C SER A 587 -23.88 -34.70 8.06
N THR A 588 -24.08 -35.25 9.24
CA THR A 588 -23.01 -35.58 10.19
C THR A 588 -22.01 -36.49 9.48
N ASN A 589 -20.90 -35.93 9.03
CA ASN A 589 -19.74 -36.70 8.61
C ASN A 589 -18.71 -36.65 9.75
N SER A 590 -18.42 -37.81 10.31
CA SER A 590 -17.54 -38.02 11.46
C SER A 590 -16.07 -37.87 11.05
N ASN A 591 -15.62 -36.63 10.82
CA ASN A 591 -14.20 -36.26 10.86
C ASN A 591 -14.11 -34.73 10.97
N GLY A 592 -13.72 -34.25 12.16
CA GLY A 592 -13.66 -32.84 12.55
C GLY A 592 -12.62 -32.02 11.80
N ARG A 593 -12.87 -31.76 10.52
CA ARG A 593 -12.18 -30.73 9.73
C ARG A 593 -13.22 -29.77 9.18
N SER A 594 -13.30 -28.60 9.81
CA SER A 594 -14.15 -27.49 9.39
C SER A 594 -13.61 -26.87 8.09
N ALA A 595 -13.78 -27.56 6.97
CA ALA A 595 -13.64 -26.94 5.66
C ALA A 595 -14.71 -25.83 5.56
N ALA A 596 -14.28 -24.59 5.31
CA ALA A 596 -15.14 -23.45 5.08
C ALA A 596 -16.33 -23.86 4.19
N ALA A 597 -17.51 -23.92 4.80
CA ALA A 597 -18.72 -24.37 4.15
C ALA A 597 -19.05 -23.38 3.03
N SER A 598 -18.65 -23.70 1.80
CA SER A 598 -19.11 -22.98 0.63
C SER A 598 -20.61 -23.24 0.54
N ASN A 599 -21.43 -22.30 0.98
CA ASN A 599 -22.82 -22.21 0.57
C ASN A 599 -22.79 -22.18 -0.96
N LYS A 600 -22.99 -23.32 -1.62
CA LYS A 600 -22.98 -23.40 -3.09
C LYS A 600 -24.19 -22.65 -3.60
N ILE A 601 -24.01 -21.34 -3.80
CA ILE A 601 -24.91 -20.51 -4.59
C ILE A 601 -25.04 -21.20 -5.95
N ALA A 602 -26.26 -21.21 -6.50
CA ALA A 602 -26.48 -21.75 -7.84
C ALA A 602 -25.51 -21.08 -8.83
N GLU A 603 -25.02 -21.81 -9.84
CA GLU A 603 -24.08 -21.23 -10.82
C GLU A 603 -24.70 -20.00 -11.50
N PHE A 604 -23.89 -18.97 -11.78
CA PHE A 604 -24.35 -17.73 -12.41
C PHE A 604 -25.15 -17.98 -13.70
N SER A 605 -24.78 -19.03 -14.46
CA SER A 605 -25.50 -19.51 -15.65
C SER A 605 -27.01 -19.71 -15.43
N SER A 606 -27.39 -20.12 -14.22
CA SER A 606 -28.76 -20.42 -13.81
C SER A 606 -29.49 -19.24 -13.17
N TRP A 607 -28.81 -18.11 -12.96
CA TRP A 607 -29.42 -16.92 -12.37
C TRP A 607 -30.37 -16.25 -13.35
N PHE A 608 -31.43 -15.64 -12.84
CA PHE A 608 -32.37 -14.88 -13.66
C PHE A 608 -31.84 -13.46 -13.87
N THR A 609 -31.68 -13.04 -15.12
CA THR A 609 -31.28 -11.68 -15.52
C THR A 609 -32.41 -11.02 -16.32
N TRP A 610 -32.54 -9.70 -16.23
CA TRP A 610 -33.57 -8.95 -16.95
C TRP A 610 -33.08 -7.57 -17.37
N CYS A 611 -33.65 -7.06 -18.46
CA CYS A 611 -33.42 -5.70 -18.91
C CYS A 611 -34.26 -4.72 -18.06
N GLN A 612 -33.66 -3.64 -17.57
CA GLN A 612 -34.39 -2.64 -16.78
C GLN A 612 -35.37 -1.82 -17.62
N SER A 613 -35.13 -1.70 -18.93
CA SER A 613 -35.99 -0.93 -19.85
C SER A 613 -37.24 -1.70 -20.28
N CYS A 614 -37.09 -2.91 -20.84
CA CYS A 614 -38.24 -3.70 -21.30
C CYS A 614 -38.78 -4.68 -20.26
N ARG A 615 -38.08 -4.87 -19.13
CA ARG A 615 -38.42 -5.81 -18.04
C ARG A 615 -38.51 -7.29 -18.45
N HIS A 616 -38.15 -7.62 -19.67
CA HIS A 616 -38.01 -8.99 -20.14
C HIS A 616 -36.66 -9.57 -19.74
N GLY A 617 -36.62 -10.89 -19.57
CA GLY A 617 -35.44 -11.57 -19.04
C GLY A 617 -35.52 -13.08 -19.10
N GLY A 618 -34.51 -13.72 -18.54
CA GLY A 618 -34.37 -15.17 -18.54
C GLY A 618 -33.14 -15.63 -17.77
N HIS A 619 -32.82 -16.91 -17.86
CA HIS A 619 -31.57 -17.41 -17.29
C HIS A 619 -30.37 -16.77 -17.98
N ALA A 620 -29.34 -16.40 -17.21
CA ALA A 620 -28.16 -15.71 -17.70
C ALA A 620 -27.54 -16.44 -18.90
N ALA A 621 -27.42 -17.78 -18.84
CA ALA A 621 -26.90 -18.56 -19.96
C ALA A 621 -27.76 -18.44 -21.24
N HIS A 622 -29.09 -18.49 -21.12
CA HIS A 622 -29.99 -18.37 -22.27
C HIS A 622 -29.96 -16.97 -22.87
N MET A 623 -29.93 -15.92 -22.03
CA MET A 623 -29.86 -14.54 -22.49
C MET A 623 -28.52 -14.27 -23.17
N THR A 624 -27.40 -14.70 -22.57
CA THR A 624 -26.07 -14.56 -23.15
C THR A 624 -25.95 -15.33 -24.48
N HIS A 625 -26.53 -16.53 -24.57
CA HIS A 625 -26.51 -17.29 -25.82
C HIS A 625 -27.36 -16.62 -26.92
N TRP A 626 -28.58 -16.18 -26.60
CA TRP A 626 -29.46 -15.48 -27.55
C TRP A 626 -28.79 -14.24 -28.15
N PHE A 627 -28.19 -13.38 -27.31
CA PHE A 627 -27.57 -12.14 -27.75
C PHE A 627 -26.22 -12.31 -28.47
N ARG A 628 -25.67 -13.53 -28.59
CA ARG A 628 -24.53 -13.78 -29.49
C ARG A 628 -24.93 -13.68 -30.95
N GLU A 629 -26.16 -14.06 -31.26
CA GLU A 629 -26.67 -14.16 -32.63
C GLU A 629 -27.75 -13.11 -32.94
N HIS A 630 -28.34 -12.48 -31.91
CA HIS A 630 -29.47 -11.56 -32.06
C HIS A 630 -29.19 -10.22 -31.36
N SER A 631 -29.60 -9.11 -31.98
CA SER A 631 -29.46 -7.76 -31.39
C SER A 631 -30.69 -7.27 -30.62
N GLU A 632 -31.81 -7.99 -30.73
CA GLU A 632 -33.11 -7.60 -30.18
C GLU A 632 -33.62 -8.60 -29.12
N CYS A 633 -34.54 -8.13 -28.29
CA CYS A 633 -35.11 -8.89 -27.19
C CYS A 633 -35.82 -10.17 -27.70
N PRO A 634 -35.62 -11.33 -27.03
CA PRO A 634 -36.23 -12.60 -27.44
C PRO A 634 -37.76 -12.66 -27.32
N VAL A 635 -38.37 -11.68 -26.65
CA VAL A 635 -39.83 -11.60 -26.53
C VAL A 635 -40.41 -11.03 -27.82
N THR A 636 -41.32 -11.78 -28.44
CA THR A 636 -42.06 -11.37 -29.65
C THR A 636 -42.66 -9.98 -29.48
N SER A 637 -42.62 -9.17 -30.54
CA SER A 637 -43.06 -7.75 -30.56
C SER A 637 -42.28 -6.77 -29.65
N CYS A 638 -41.16 -7.19 -29.05
CA CYS A 638 -40.28 -6.29 -28.31
C CYS A 638 -39.04 -5.93 -29.14
N THR A 639 -38.90 -4.67 -29.53
CA THR A 639 -37.76 -4.14 -30.31
C THR A 639 -36.60 -3.61 -29.44
N CYS A 640 -36.58 -3.98 -28.16
CA CYS A 640 -35.56 -3.48 -27.23
C CYS A 640 -34.18 -4.09 -27.51
N ARG A 641 -33.15 -3.24 -27.65
CA ARG A 641 -31.74 -3.64 -27.78
C ARG A 641 -31.09 -3.82 -26.41
N CYS A 642 -31.54 -4.83 -25.68
CA CYS A 642 -31.21 -5.01 -24.26
C CYS A 642 -29.70 -5.02 -23.97
N LEU A 643 -28.89 -5.66 -24.82
CA LEU A 643 -27.44 -5.77 -24.62
C LEU A 643 -26.71 -4.43 -24.76
N SER A 644 -27.13 -3.56 -25.69
CA SER A 644 -26.50 -2.25 -25.93
C SER A 644 -26.76 -1.25 -24.80
N LEU A 645 -27.77 -1.51 -23.96
CA LEU A 645 -28.11 -0.72 -22.80
C LEU A 645 -27.30 -1.13 -21.56
N ASP A 646 -26.62 -2.29 -21.60
CA ASP A 646 -25.76 -2.75 -20.52
C ASP A 646 -24.47 -1.92 -20.47
N ALA A 647 -24.19 -1.27 -19.34
CA ALA A 647 -23.05 -0.39 -19.16
C ALA A 647 -21.70 -1.10 -19.37
N ALA A 648 -21.63 -2.41 -19.09
CA ALA A 648 -20.42 -3.22 -19.32
C ALA A 648 -20.07 -3.36 -20.81
N SER A 649 -21.07 -3.36 -21.70
CA SER A 649 -20.84 -3.46 -23.15
C SER A 649 -20.15 -2.22 -23.73
N LYS A 650 -20.39 -1.04 -23.13
CA LYS A 650 -19.78 0.24 -23.56
C LYS A 650 -18.28 0.33 -23.27
N VAL A 651 -17.80 -0.32 -22.21
CA VAL A 651 -16.38 -0.33 -21.83
C VAL A 651 -15.52 -1.04 -22.89
N THR A 652 -16.00 -2.17 -23.44
CA THR A 652 -15.30 -2.92 -24.49
C THR A 652 -15.26 -2.19 -25.85
N SER A 653 -16.30 -1.41 -26.17
CA SER A 653 -16.34 -0.61 -27.40
C SER A 653 -15.40 0.61 -27.36
N ILE A 654 -15.08 1.14 -26.18
CA ILE A 654 -14.13 2.25 -26.03
C ILE A 654 -12.68 1.75 -26.21
N ILE A 655 -12.37 0.55 -25.71
CA ILE A 655 -11.04 -0.06 -25.84
C ILE A 655 -10.73 -0.42 -27.31
N THR A 656 -11.73 -0.88 -28.07
CA THR A 656 -11.55 -1.21 -29.50
C THR A 656 -11.49 0.02 -30.42
N HIS A 657 -12.15 1.13 -30.06
CA HIS A 657 -12.02 2.39 -30.81
C HIS A 657 -10.70 3.11 -30.56
N SER A 658 -10.07 2.96 -29.39
CA SER A 658 -8.74 3.54 -29.11
C SER A 658 -7.61 2.89 -29.93
N VAL A 659 -7.75 1.63 -30.32
CA VAL A 659 -6.73 0.92 -31.14
C VAL A 659 -6.84 1.30 -32.63
N ARG A 660 -7.99 1.82 -33.08
CA ARG A 660 -8.20 2.18 -34.49
C ARG A 660 -7.88 3.64 -34.85
N MET A 661 -7.51 4.48 -33.88
CA MET A 661 -7.10 5.88 -34.11
C MET A 661 -5.58 6.11 -33.96
N GLN A 662 -4.78 5.03 -33.91
CA GLN A 662 -3.31 5.08 -34.01
C GLN A 662 -2.80 4.20 -35.16
N GLN A 663 -3.42 4.32 -36.34
CA GLN A 663 -2.77 3.99 -37.62
C GLN A 663 -2.87 5.17 -38.57
#